data_AF-A0A349H7V6-F1
#
_entry.id   AF-A0A349H7V6-F1
#
_cell.length_a   1.000
_cell.length_b   1.000
_cell.length_c   1.000
_cell.angle_alpha   90.00
_cell.angle_beta   90.00
_cell.angle_gamma   90.00
#
_symmetry.space_group_name_H-M   'P 1'
#
loop_
_entity.id
_entity.type
_entity.pdbx_description
1 polymer ?
#
loop_
_entity_poly.entity_id
_entity_poly.type
_entity_poly.pdbx_seq_one_letter_code
_entity_poly.pdbx_strand_id
1 'polypeptide(L)'
;MPLLFDYLPGHGLQPDGLPFTSLVLLDYENTKGGNMGLNFEAYKQMASRAAYTLLFTPIGGRADSVTVNDIRSRMAAAAQDTLNCYASIGVGSVEYPYEKMLDYLALQLGLKLLEGDWLRLDQLFSQELAAYQQRLNNGETGLKPPQRGESYIRNLQLLAKERVPLFRQIHDKVERPEPATAAGPLETSPPQYIRYLDDLESQITERFWSSQEILKDLRSQQSLNYEALNERDSLMTDVSGFERQRLVYRSAVRDALDEVPLSLFLSVVRGGDTRGPNEWDGYHLQSFIIKNSPHLVQVRYFLYQVLAELQKRVAALEDEKKREALKMQDETKLFDNPKTEDYTENALERAGQVMESSWPAWMDREFKQFVGDYRKYFNDYVQTLKKYAEHNARRRVYEKLELYLRNFLSLLEQFFNSLSDLRIDLKGEVSQAENEHQPGTGIVDGTLYVYASRNAKQELWEEICRNLAGASGDDKSNATLTEALYQRYQEESQKDRWNRLPPFSGKALFREAMIEVFCRKLLIDQHQDKYRFNVIKAISRDAEMAGESRNKRLIDIIDLVFSQSEPYLSFNTMHPNGEGQTILFWAVSPTVEKAVGNENKLFETLFKRHAGEQPLVEEEFPNHILLCLNTRVNLMLDQLRKLHPGDPTEKNVAAPQQGSYDQAYREMLQRILEDKRKHPNKAARDFTPHLDREWHKPGVLPEIVPGFDDVHQIRWQQAFVLGVALDLLRQEVRYGEPVTVLYDRERQGTPEGEQIVQQGHDDLALLELLRTRPDWIEAIHGWADKVEAGRLDAQGQTATEPEQTVLYQGLRSAEVLARILRLSTNRSPAAQADEKTSRAMETLFRKLHAFVTATRTELAPPEQFALIAGELQAQINDALPLLQQPPTALRPETLQMVQNLAEGTRNKLLLEWKG
;
A
#
# COMPACT_ATOMS: atom_id res chain seq x y z
N MET A 1 -13.13 -8.28 -40.50
CA MET A 1 -13.53 -7.11 -39.70
C MET A 1 -12.30 -6.24 -39.55
N PRO A 2 -12.33 -4.95 -39.92
CA PRO A 2 -11.25 -4.04 -39.57
C PRO A 2 -11.30 -3.84 -38.05
N LEU A 3 -10.17 -4.07 -37.37
CA LEU A 3 -10.01 -3.79 -35.95
C LEU A 3 -10.11 -2.27 -35.75
N LEU A 4 -11.29 -1.81 -35.33
CA LEU A 4 -11.47 -0.48 -34.76
C LEU A 4 -10.81 -0.50 -33.37
N PHE A 5 -9.59 0.00 -33.29
CA PHE A 5 -9.00 0.38 -32.01
C PHE A 5 -9.65 1.70 -31.59
N ASP A 6 -10.73 1.63 -30.81
CA ASP A 6 -11.31 2.80 -30.14
C ASP A 6 -10.31 3.31 -29.09
N TYR A 7 -9.60 4.38 -29.40
CA TYR A 7 -8.63 5.00 -28.49
C TYR A 7 -9.28 6.01 -27.51
N LEU A 8 -10.54 6.40 -27.73
CA LEU A 8 -11.41 7.18 -26.83
C LEU A 8 -12.87 7.09 -27.34
N PRO A 9 -13.90 7.04 -26.47
CA PRO A 9 -15.30 7.00 -26.92
C PRO A 9 -15.65 8.26 -27.74
N GLY A 10 -16.03 8.07 -29.00
CA GLY A 10 -16.52 9.16 -29.88
C GLY A 10 -15.49 9.80 -30.82
N HIS A 11 -14.24 9.33 -30.84
CA HIS A 11 -13.22 9.82 -31.77
C HIS A 11 -12.79 8.73 -32.76
N GLY A 12 -12.97 8.98 -34.06
CA GLY A 12 -12.51 8.10 -35.14
C GLY A 12 -11.10 8.47 -35.61
N LEU A 13 -10.33 7.47 -36.06
CA LEU A 13 -9.06 7.69 -36.76
C LEU A 13 -9.31 8.54 -38.02
N GLN A 14 -8.64 9.69 -38.12
CA GLN A 14 -8.69 10.48 -39.35
C GLN A 14 -7.82 9.78 -40.42
N PRO A 15 -8.31 9.61 -41.67
CA PRO A 15 -7.61 8.85 -42.70
C PRO A 15 -6.20 9.34 -43.02
N ASP A 16 -5.90 10.62 -42.74
CA ASP A 16 -4.61 11.27 -42.99
C ASP A 16 -4.00 11.89 -41.72
N GLY A 17 -4.55 11.56 -40.53
CA GLY A 17 -4.06 12.07 -39.25
C GLY A 17 -2.97 11.17 -38.66
N LEU A 18 -1.93 11.76 -38.07
CA LEU A 18 -0.98 10.99 -37.25
C LEU A 18 -1.73 10.30 -36.10
N PRO A 19 -1.44 9.03 -35.79
CA PRO A 19 -2.12 8.30 -34.72
C PRO A 19 -1.88 8.92 -33.34
N PHE A 20 -0.75 9.62 -33.17
CA PHE A 20 -0.40 10.36 -31.96
C PHE A 20 0.18 11.73 -32.33
N THR A 21 -0.17 12.76 -31.57
CA THR A 21 0.36 14.13 -31.72
C THR A 21 1.65 14.36 -30.92
N SER A 22 1.94 13.48 -29.95
CA SER A 22 3.17 13.42 -29.16
C SER A 22 3.34 12.03 -28.54
N LEU A 23 4.57 11.55 -28.43
CA LEU A 23 4.94 10.27 -27.81
C LEU A 23 5.99 10.50 -26.72
N VAL A 24 5.65 10.20 -25.46
CA VAL A 24 6.56 10.35 -24.32
C VAL A 24 7.31 9.05 -24.09
N LEU A 25 8.63 9.12 -24.09
CA LEU A 25 9.53 7.99 -23.85
C LEU A 25 10.18 8.14 -22.47
N LEU A 26 10.25 7.02 -21.75
CA LEU A 26 10.87 6.89 -20.44
C LEU A 26 11.91 5.77 -20.49
N ASP A 27 13.14 6.08 -20.11
CA ASP A 27 14.29 5.18 -20.14
C ASP A 27 14.96 5.10 -18.76
N TYR A 28 15.86 4.14 -18.56
CA TYR A 28 16.49 3.87 -17.27
C TYR A 28 17.19 5.10 -16.67
N GLU A 29 17.91 5.88 -17.48
CA GLU A 29 18.76 6.98 -17.03
C GLU A 29 18.20 8.33 -17.46
N ASN A 30 18.30 9.31 -16.58
CA ASN A 30 18.07 10.71 -16.92
C ASN A 30 19.33 11.38 -17.45
N THR A 31 19.17 12.60 -17.96
CA THR A 31 20.25 13.40 -18.59
C THR A 31 21.42 13.72 -17.66
N LYS A 32 21.26 13.60 -16.33
CA LYS A 32 22.29 13.86 -15.31
C LYS A 32 22.86 12.59 -14.68
N GLY A 33 22.53 11.40 -15.20
CA GLY A 33 23.05 10.12 -14.72
C GLY A 33 22.30 9.53 -13.52
N GLY A 34 21.19 10.15 -13.09
CA GLY A 34 20.22 9.51 -12.19
C GLY A 34 19.46 8.40 -12.92
N ASN A 35 18.88 7.44 -12.19
CA ASN A 35 18.13 6.34 -12.81
C ASN A 35 16.88 5.95 -12.01
N MET A 36 15.91 5.30 -12.68
CA MET A 36 14.66 4.80 -12.06
C MET A 36 14.85 3.46 -11.34
N GLY A 37 16.07 2.93 -11.25
CA GLY A 37 16.32 1.57 -10.77
C GLY A 37 15.87 0.49 -11.77
N LEU A 38 16.18 -0.76 -11.45
CA LEU A 38 15.91 -1.91 -12.33
C LEU A 38 14.46 -2.44 -12.22
N ASN A 39 13.66 -1.89 -11.30
CA ASN A 39 12.30 -2.36 -11.04
C ASN A 39 11.30 -1.70 -12.00
N PHE A 40 10.51 -2.52 -12.70
CA PHE A 40 9.45 -2.06 -13.59
C PHE A 40 8.40 -1.18 -12.89
N GLU A 41 8.18 -1.37 -11.59
CA GLU A 41 7.23 -0.54 -10.84
C GLU A 41 7.62 0.94 -10.81
N ALA A 42 8.92 1.28 -10.78
CA ALA A 42 9.37 2.67 -10.82
C ALA A 42 8.96 3.38 -12.13
N TYR A 43 9.01 2.66 -13.26
CA TYR A 43 8.55 3.17 -14.55
C TYR A 43 7.05 3.43 -14.54
N LYS A 44 6.25 2.52 -13.96
CA LYS A 44 4.81 2.72 -13.82
C LYS A 44 4.48 3.93 -12.95
N GLN A 45 5.18 4.10 -11.83
CA GLN A 45 4.97 5.22 -10.92
C GLN A 45 5.33 6.54 -11.61
N MET A 46 6.48 6.64 -12.28
CA MET A 46 6.87 7.83 -13.05
C MET A 46 5.86 8.15 -14.16
N ALA A 47 5.44 7.15 -14.94
CA ALA A 47 4.46 7.33 -16.00
C ALA A 47 3.08 7.75 -15.47
N SER A 48 2.61 7.10 -14.40
CA SER A 48 1.35 7.43 -13.73
C SER A 48 1.38 8.85 -13.19
N ARG A 49 2.48 9.23 -12.53
CA ARG A 49 2.65 10.56 -11.94
C ARG A 49 2.75 11.65 -13.00
N ALA A 50 3.50 11.41 -14.08
CA ALA A 50 3.57 12.29 -15.23
C ALA A 50 2.18 12.50 -15.87
N ALA A 51 1.47 11.40 -16.13
CA ALA A 51 0.12 11.46 -16.68
C ALA A 51 -0.84 12.20 -15.73
N TYR A 52 -0.82 11.90 -14.43
CA TYR A 52 -1.66 12.56 -13.44
C TYR A 52 -1.38 14.07 -13.40
N THR A 53 -0.09 14.43 -13.40
CA THR A 53 0.34 15.84 -13.38
C THR A 53 -0.15 16.60 -14.61
N LEU A 54 -0.02 16.01 -15.80
CA LEU A 54 -0.46 16.64 -17.04
C LEU A 54 -1.99 16.66 -17.20
N LEU A 55 -2.72 15.67 -16.68
CA LEU A 55 -4.16 15.55 -16.90
C LEU A 55 -5.02 16.22 -15.82
N PHE A 56 -4.56 16.22 -14.56
CA PHE A 56 -5.38 16.62 -13.41
C PHE A 56 -4.83 17.83 -12.66
N THR A 57 -3.80 18.51 -13.19
CA THR A 57 -3.30 19.75 -12.60
C THR A 57 -3.28 20.90 -13.61
N PRO A 58 -3.25 22.16 -13.16
CA PRO A 58 -3.13 23.32 -14.04
C PRO A 58 -1.90 23.31 -14.97
N ILE A 59 -0.90 22.45 -14.70
CA ILE A 59 0.30 22.32 -15.53
C ILE A 59 -0.06 21.86 -16.95
N GLY A 60 -1.03 20.95 -17.13
CA GLY A 60 -1.41 20.44 -18.45
C GLY A 60 -1.79 21.53 -19.45
N GLY A 61 -2.75 22.38 -19.07
CA GLY A 61 -3.21 23.47 -19.93
C GLY A 61 -2.11 24.50 -20.25
N ARG A 62 -1.16 24.71 -19.32
CA ARG A 62 0.02 25.56 -19.55
C ARG A 62 1.00 24.88 -20.51
N ALA A 63 1.28 23.59 -20.33
CA ALA A 63 2.14 22.81 -21.21
C ALA A 63 1.59 22.78 -22.66
N ASP A 64 0.29 22.59 -22.83
CA ASP A 64 -0.38 22.65 -24.13
C ASP A 64 -0.23 24.04 -24.77
N SER A 65 -0.41 25.10 -24.00
CA SER A 65 -0.25 26.48 -24.51
C SER A 65 1.19 26.77 -24.96
N VAL A 66 2.19 26.26 -24.25
CA VAL A 66 3.61 26.42 -24.62
C VAL A 66 3.96 25.60 -25.87
N THR A 67 3.45 24.36 -25.96
CA THR A 67 3.71 23.49 -27.12
C THR A 67 2.97 23.93 -28.39
N VAL A 68 1.76 24.50 -28.28
CA VAL A 68 1.01 25.07 -29.42
C VAL A 68 1.74 26.26 -30.06
N ASN A 69 2.45 27.06 -29.27
CA ASN A 69 3.26 28.17 -29.80
C ASN A 69 4.46 27.70 -30.64
N ASP A 70 4.74 26.39 -30.67
CA ASP A 70 5.89 25.79 -31.34
C ASP A 70 5.53 25.04 -32.65
N ILE A 71 4.40 25.37 -33.26
CA ILE A 71 4.04 24.92 -34.62
C ILE A 71 5.19 25.12 -35.62
N ARG A 72 6.04 26.14 -35.43
CA ARG A 72 7.20 26.41 -36.31
C ARG A 72 8.21 25.27 -36.33
N SER A 73 8.57 24.68 -35.19
CA SER A 73 9.53 23.57 -35.14
C SER A 73 8.97 22.33 -35.81
N ARG A 74 7.67 22.06 -35.63
CA ARG A 74 6.96 20.96 -36.31
C ARG A 74 6.86 21.18 -37.81
N MET A 75 6.58 22.40 -38.26
CA MET A 75 6.57 22.75 -39.69
C MET A 75 7.96 22.63 -40.32
N ALA A 76 9.02 23.01 -39.60
CA ALA A 76 10.39 22.86 -40.08
C ALA A 76 10.80 21.38 -40.23
N ALA A 77 10.43 20.52 -39.28
CA ALA A 77 10.65 19.08 -39.37
C ALA A 77 9.87 18.46 -40.54
N ALA A 78 8.60 18.82 -40.71
CA ALA A 78 7.77 18.36 -41.82
C ALA A 78 8.33 18.80 -43.19
N ALA A 79 8.92 19.99 -43.29
CA ALA A 79 9.59 20.45 -44.51
C ALA A 79 10.86 19.63 -44.87
N GLN A 80 11.40 18.90 -43.90
CA GLN A 80 12.54 17.99 -44.05
C GLN A 80 12.13 16.51 -44.12
N ASP A 81 10.83 16.22 -44.23
CA ASP A 81 10.27 14.85 -44.19
C ASP A 81 10.62 14.07 -42.91
N THR A 82 10.73 14.80 -41.78
CA THR A 82 11.06 14.25 -40.46
C THR A 82 9.93 14.48 -39.46
N LEU A 83 9.86 13.64 -38.43
CA LEU A 83 8.84 13.69 -37.38
C LEU A 83 9.45 14.00 -36.01
N ASN A 84 9.18 15.20 -35.48
CA ASN A 84 9.61 15.65 -34.16
C ASN A 84 8.50 15.52 -33.11
N CYS A 85 7.87 14.35 -33.02
CA CYS A 85 6.76 14.11 -32.09
C CYS A 85 7.19 13.45 -30.78
N TYR A 86 8.47 13.18 -30.56
CA TYR A 86 8.94 12.48 -29.37
C TYR A 86 9.20 13.47 -28.23
N ALA A 87 9.01 12.98 -27.02
CA ALA A 87 9.24 13.74 -25.80
C ALA A 87 9.81 12.83 -24.70
N SER A 88 10.39 13.46 -23.68
CA SER A 88 10.73 12.83 -22.42
C SER A 88 10.22 13.67 -21.27
N ILE A 89 9.97 13.03 -20.14
CA ILE A 89 9.43 13.67 -18.95
C ILE A 89 10.14 13.15 -17.71
N GLY A 90 10.28 14.01 -16.71
CA GLY A 90 10.62 13.64 -15.35
C GLY A 90 9.80 14.49 -14.38
N VAL A 91 9.38 13.85 -13.29
CA VAL A 91 8.60 14.48 -12.23
C VAL A 91 9.32 14.27 -10.91
N GLY A 92 9.54 15.34 -10.19
CA GLY A 92 10.07 15.30 -8.83
C GLY A 92 9.28 16.21 -7.92
N SER A 93 9.31 15.93 -6.62
CA SER A 93 8.60 16.77 -5.65
C SER A 93 9.31 16.82 -4.31
N VAL A 94 8.98 17.85 -3.54
CA VAL A 94 9.27 17.93 -2.12
C VAL A 94 7.96 17.86 -1.38
N GLU A 95 7.84 16.97 -0.40
CA GLU A 95 6.61 16.78 0.36
C GLU A 95 6.83 16.80 1.87
N TYR A 96 5.97 17.51 2.58
CA TYR A 96 5.78 17.35 4.02
C TYR A 96 4.50 16.54 4.29
N PRO A 97 4.61 15.26 4.67
CA PRO A 97 3.46 14.34 4.76
C PRO A 97 2.70 14.53 6.09
N TYR A 98 2.06 15.67 6.28
CA TYR A 98 1.47 16.06 7.57
C TYR A 98 0.42 15.08 8.10
N GLU A 99 -0.31 14.38 7.23
CA GLU A 99 -1.30 13.36 7.63
C GLU A 99 -0.62 12.15 8.26
N LYS A 100 0.50 11.70 7.67
CA LYS A 100 1.33 10.62 8.23
C LYS A 100 2.02 11.04 9.52
N MET A 101 2.35 12.33 9.67
CA MET A 101 2.83 12.88 10.93
C MET A 101 1.74 12.81 12.00
N LEU A 102 0.48 13.15 11.67
CA LEU A 102 -0.65 13.01 12.59
C LEU A 102 -0.88 11.55 12.99
N ASP A 103 -0.84 10.61 12.04
CA ASP A 103 -0.99 9.17 12.33
C ASP A 103 0.08 8.70 13.33
N TYR A 104 1.35 9.04 13.09
CA TYR A 104 2.45 8.76 14.02
C TYR A 104 2.21 9.35 15.41
N LEU A 105 1.82 10.63 15.49
CA LEU A 105 1.58 11.33 16.75
C LEU A 105 0.39 10.72 17.52
N ALA A 106 -0.66 10.29 16.83
CA ALA A 106 -1.81 9.63 17.43
C ALA A 106 -1.43 8.26 18.02
N LEU A 107 -0.59 7.49 17.32
CA LEU A 107 -0.03 6.23 17.83
C LEU A 107 0.84 6.46 19.07
N GLN A 108 1.72 7.45 19.04
CA GLN A 108 2.56 7.82 20.19
C GLN A 108 1.73 8.25 21.41
N LEU A 109 0.71 9.07 21.18
CA LEU A 109 -0.20 9.49 22.24
C LEU A 109 -1.00 8.30 22.81
N GLY A 110 -1.49 7.41 21.95
CA GLY A 110 -2.13 6.16 22.38
C GLY A 110 -1.19 5.29 23.22
N LEU A 111 0.09 5.19 22.84
CA LEU A 111 1.10 4.46 23.61
C LEU A 111 1.36 5.11 24.96
N LYS A 112 1.47 6.45 25.02
CA LYS A 112 1.65 7.23 26.24
C LYS A 112 0.48 7.07 27.21
N LEU A 113 -0.76 7.00 26.72
CA LEU A 113 -1.95 6.76 27.55
C LEU A 113 -1.94 5.37 28.21
N LEU A 114 -1.23 4.40 27.62
CA LEU A 114 -1.02 3.06 28.17
C LEU A 114 0.24 2.94 29.05
N GLU A 115 0.98 4.02 29.26
CA GLU A 115 2.12 4.05 30.18
C GLU A 115 1.66 4.08 31.65
N GLY A 116 2.55 3.63 32.55
CA GLY A 116 2.28 3.59 33.99
C GLY A 116 1.79 2.25 34.50
N ASP A 117 1.02 2.29 35.59
CA ASP A 117 0.71 1.15 36.45
C ASP A 117 -0.58 0.38 36.07
N TRP A 118 -1.13 0.61 34.86
CA TRP A 118 -2.37 -0.01 34.35
C TRP A 118 -2.43 -1.53 34.54
N LEU A 119 -1.36 -2.23 34.17
CA LEU A 119 -1.27 -3.69 34.17
C LEU A 119 -0.66 -4.28 35.44
N ARG A 120 -0.23 -3.45 36.41
CA ARG A 120 0.55 -3.92 37.56
C ARG A 120 -0.22 -4.93 38.42
N LEU A 121 -1.50 -4.72 38.65
CA LEU A 121 -2.35 -5.65 39.41
C LEU A 121 -2.56 -6.97 38.66
N ASP A 122 -2.73 -6.91 37.33
CA ASP A 122 -2.89 -8.11 36.50
C ASP A 122 -1.57 -8.92 36.43
N GLN A 123 -0.42 -8.25 36.43
CA GLN A 123 0.90 -8.90 36.52
C GLN A 123 1.11 -9.60 37.87
N LEU A 124 0.76 -8.96 38.98
CA LEU A 124 0.83 -9.58 40.33
C LEU A 124 -0.07 -10.82 40.41
N PHE A 125 -1.29 -10.75 39.87
CA PHE A 125 -2.18 -11.92 39.80
C PHE A 125 -1.58 -13.05 38.95
N SER A 126 -0.97 -12.72 37.82
CA SER A 126 -0.32 -13.71 36.95
C SER A 126 0.85 -14.41 37.65
N GLN A 127 1.61 -13.67 38.46
CA GLN A 127 2.70 -14.22 39.29
C GLN A 127 2.15 -15.14 40.39
N GLU A 128 1.06 -14.75 41.07
CA GLU A 128 0.40 -15.59 42.07
C GLU A 128 -0.13 -16.90 41.45
N LEU A 129 -0.72 -16.83 40.25
CA LEU A 129 -1.22 -17.99 39.53
C LEU A 129 -0.07 -18.93 39.11
N ALA A 130 1.03 -18.38 38.62
CA ALA A 130 2.22 -19.16 38.27
C ALA A 130 2.83 -19.85 39.51
N ALA A 131 2.92 -19.14 40.64
CA ALA A 131 3.39 -19.71 41.91
C ALA A 131 2.46 -20.82 42.42
N TYR A 132 1.14 -20.64 42.29
CA TYR A 132 0.14 -21.67 42.61
C TYR A 132 0.33 -22.93 41.74
N GLN A 133 0.47 -22.77 40.42
CA GLN A 133 0.71 -23.89 39.50
C GLN A 133 2.01 -24.64 39.81
N GLN A 134 3.09 -23.92 40.15
CA GLN A 134 4.34 -24.56 40.56
C GLN A 134 4.18 -25.41 41.83
N ARG A 135 3.43 -24.93 42.83
CA ARG A 135 3.18 -25.69 44.07
C ARG A 135 2.30 -26.92 43.85
N LEU A 136 1.31 -26.83 42.96
CA LEU A 136 0.55 -28.01 42.52
C LEU A 136 1.46 -29.06 41.86
N ASN A 137 2.36 -28.62 40.96
CA ASN A 137 3.33 -29.50 40.30
C ASN A 137 4.31 -30.13 41.29
N ASN A 138 4.56 -29.48 42.44
CA ASN A 138 5.38 -30.00 43.53
C ASN A 138 4.61 -30.94 44.49
N GLY A 139 3.35 -31.27 44.20
CA GLY A 139 2.58 -32.29 44.92
C GLY A 139 1.68 -31.77 46.06
N GLU A 140 1.51 -30.45 46.20
CA GLU A 140 0.61 -29.88 47.21
C GLU A 140 -0.87 -29.94 46.75
N THR A 141 -1.64 -30.94 47.20
CA THR A 141 -3.00 -31.22 46.70
C THR A 141 -4.14 -30.48 47.42
N GLY A 142 -3.85 -29.69 48.46
CA GLY A 142 -4.84 -28.96 49.28
C GLY A 142 -5.00 -27.47 48.96
N LEU A 143 -4.31 -26.96 47.92
CA LEU A 143 -4.25 -25.53 47.64
C LEU A 143 -5.50 -25.04 46.88
N LYS A 144 -6.12 -23.97 47.38
CA LYS A 144 -7.18 -23.27 46.65
C LYS A 144 -6.57 -22.38 45.56
N PRO A 145 -7.12 -22.37 44.33
CA PRO A 145 -6.63 -21.48 43.28
C PRO A 145 -6.84 -20.02 43.67
N PRO A 146 -5.88 -19.12 43.38
CA PRO A 146 -6.04 -17.71 43.66
C PRO A 146 -7.23 -17.16 42.85
N GLN A 147 -8.14 -16.46 43.53
CA GLN A 147 -9.26 -15.79 42.87
C GLN A 147 -8.85 -14.38 42.44
N ARG A 148 -9.18 -14.02 41.18
CA ARG A 148 -8.76 -12.75 40.58
C ARG A 148 -9.26 -11.52 41.35
N GLY A 149 -10.55 -11.48 41.69
CA GLY A 149 -11.15 -10.35 42.41
C GLY A 149 -10.54 -10.14 43.80
N GLU A 150 -10.37 -11.22 44.57
CA GLU A 150 -9.74 -11.18 45.90
C GLU A 150 -8.28 -10.70 45.83
N SER A 151 -7.51 -11.24 44.87
CA SER A 151 -6.13 -10.83 44.61
C SER A 151 -6.04 -9.35 44.22
N TYR A 152 -6.94 -8.88 43.34
CA TYR A 152 -7.00 -7.50 42.89
C TYR A 152 -7.24 -6.52 44.04
N ILE A 153 -8.25 -6.79 44.89
CA ILE A 153 -8.57 -5.96 46.05
C ILE A 153 -7.37 -5.91 47.02
N ARG A 154 -6.82 -7.07 47.37
CA ARG A 154 -5.69 -7.19 48.31
C ARG A 154 -4.46 -6.44 47.81
N ASN A 155 -4.09 -6.65 46.55
CA ASN A 155 -2.89 -6.05 45.97
C ASN A 155 -3.04 -4.55 45.77
N LEU A 156 -4.23 -4.06 45.40
CA LEU A 156 -4.48 -2.61 45.32
C LEU A 156 -4.36 -1.96 46.71
N GLN A 157 -4.96 -2.54 47.74
CA GLN A 157 -4.86 -2.04 49.11
C GLN A 157 -3.41 -2.07 49.63
N LEU A 158 -2.63 -3.09 49.29
CA LEU A 158 -1.21 -3.15 49.61
C LEU A 158 -0.43 -2.01 48.95
N LEU A 159 -0.58 -1.84 47.63
CA LEU A 159 0.10 -0.78 46.88
C LEU A 159 -0.32 0.63 47.34
N ALA A 160 -1.58 0.81 47.74
CA ALA A 160 -2.07 2.03 48.34
C ALA A 160 -1.38 2.32 49.70
N LYS A 161 -1.21 1.29 50.56
CA LYS A 161 -0.48 1.38 51.82
C LYS A 161 1.01 1.70 51.61
N GLU A 162 1.61 1.13 50.57
CA GLU A 162 2.99 1.42 50.12
C GLU A 162 3.13 2.82 49.47
N ARG A 163 2.04 3.60 49.41
CA ARG A 163 2.00 4.97 48.88
C ARG A 163 2.37 5.08 47.40
N VAL A 164 2.09 4.05 46.61
CA VAL A 164 2.18 4.16 45.15
C VAL A 164 1.10 5.16 44.68
N PRO A 165 1.45 6.26 43.97
CA PRO A 165 0.56 7.40 43.77
C PRO A 165 -0.82 7.06 43.19
N LEU A 166 -0.85 6.30 42.08
CA LEU A 166 -2.10 5.91 41.40
C LEU A 166 -3.02 5.10 42.32
N PHE A 167 -2.50 4.02 42.91
CA PHE A 167 -3.32 3.12 43.75
C PHE A 167 -3.78 3.79 45.03
N ARG A 168 -2.97 4.70 45.60
CA ARG A 168 -3.38 5.50 46.76
C ARG A 168 -4.53 6.44 46.41
N GLN A 169 -4.45 7.15 45.28
CA GLN A 169 -5.52 8.03 44.81
C GLN A 169 -6.82 7.24 44.57
N ILE A 170 -6.72 6.09 43.90
CA ILE A 170 -7.87 5.22 43.64
C ILE A 170 -8.48 4.71 44.95
N HIS A 171 -7.65 4.21 45.86
CA HIS A 171 -8.10 3.72 47.16
C HIS A 171 -8.79 4.83 47.96
N ASP A 172 -8.19 6.01 48.08
CA ASP A 172 -8.78 7.11 48.85
C ASP A 172 -10.12 7.56 48.23
N LYS A 173 -10.25 7.62 46.90
CA LYS A 173 -11.53 7.92 46.23
C LYS A 173 -12.64 6.92 46.56
N VAL A 174 -12.33 5.62 46.62
CA VAL A 174 -13.34 4.55 46.82
C VAL A 174 -13.64 4.28 48.30
N GLU A 175 -12.61 4.26 49.16
CA GLU A 175 -12.70 3.87 50.57
C GLU A 175 -12.90 5.07 51.52
N ARG A 176 -12.54 6.29 51.08
CA ARG A 176 -12.62 7.51 51.90
C ARG A 176 -13.19 8.69 51.09
N PRO A 177 -14.45 8.61 50.64
CA PRO A 177 -15.07 9.74 49.95
C PRO A 177 -15.06 10.99 50.85
N GLU A 178 -14.81 12.17 50.26
CA GLU A 178 -14.71 13.44 50.98
C GLU A 178 -15.92 13.69 51.90
N PRO A 179 -15.73 14.34 53.07
CA PRO A 179 -16.81 14.60 54.00
C PRO A 179 -17.90 15.47 53.36
N ALA A 180 -19.16 15.08 53.59
CA ALA A 180 -20.31 15.90 53.22
C ALA A 180 -20.28 17.18 54.10
N THR A 181 -19.86 18.29 53.50
CA THR A 181 -19.86 19.68 54.01
C THR A 181 -18.79 20.07 55.05
N ALA A 182 -18.26 21.29 54.88
CA ALA A 182 -17.15 21.88 55.63
C ALA A 182 -17.50 22.40 57.04
N ALA A 183 -18.62 21.97 57.66
CA ALA A 183 -19.15 22.62 58.86
C ALA A 183 -19.78 21.69 59.91
N GLY A 184 -19.39 20.41 59.98
CA GLY A 184 -19.87 19.47 61.01
C GLY A 184 -18.79 18.49 61.47
N PRO A 185 -18.99 17.77 62.60
CA PRO A 185 -18.07 16.73 63.06
C PRO A 185 -17.86 15.70 61.95
N LEU A 186 -16.63 15.17 61.83
CA LEU A 186 -16.27 14.12 60.86
C LEU A 186 -17.11 12.85 61.08
N GLU A 187 -18.34 12.80 60.58
CA GLU A 187 -18.98 11.54 60.25
C GLU A 187 -18.27 11.00 59.01
N THR A 188 -17.43 9.99 59.23
CA THR A 188 -16.79 9.27 58.13
C THR A 188 -17.88 8.65 57.27
N SER A 189 -18.11 9.22 56.09
CA SER A 189 -19.00 8.63 55.09
C SER A 189 -18.55 7.18 54.82
N PRO A 190 -19.48 6.22 54.71
CA PRO A 190 -19.11 4.85 54.36
C PRO A 190 -18.41 4.81 52.99
N PRO A 191 -17.60 3.77 52.73
CA PRO A 191 -17.03 3.50 51.41
C PRO A 191 -18.09 3.53 50.30
N GLN A 192 -17.68 3.93 49.10
CA GLN A 192 -18.60 4.15 47.97
C GLN A 192 -19.44 2.91 47.62
N TYR A 193 -18.85 1.71 47.69
CA TYR A 193 -19.53 0.46 47.36
C TYR A 193 -20.59 0.07 48.41
N ILE A 194 -20.37 0.42 49.68
CA ILE A 194 -21.35 0.22 50.76
C ILE A 194 -22.52 1.18 50.56
N ARG A 195 -22.22 2.47 50.33
CA ARG A 195 -23.24 3.49 50.06
C ARG A 195 -24.11 3.13 48.86
N TYR A 196 -23.50 2.68 47.77
CA TYR A 196 -24.24 2.22 46.58
C TYR A 196 -25.23 1.10 46.91
N LEU A 197 -24.80 0.09 47.65
CA LEU A 197 -25.67 -1.03 48.03
C LEU A 197 -26.76 -0.60 49.02
N ASP A 198 -26.47 0.29 49.96
CA ASP A 198 -27.46 0.80 50.93
C ASP A 198 -28.54 1.65 50.26
N ASP A 199 -28.15 2.54 49.35
CA ASP A 199 -29.08 3.33 48.54
C ASP A 199 -29.94 2.42 47.65
N LEU A 200 -29.33 1.38 47.06
CA LEU A 200 -30.02 0.40 46.23
C LEU A 200 -31.02 -0.44 47.04
N GLU A 201 -30.64 -0.94 48.22
CA GLU A 201 -31.55 -1.69 49.10
C GLU A 201 -32.76 -0.87 49.51
N SER A 202 -32.53 0.40 49.85
CA SER A 202 -33.59 1.33 50.25
C SER A 202 -34.63 1.47 49.13
N GLN A 203 -34.15 1.66 47.89
CA GLN A 203 -35.02 1.75 46.71
C GLN A 203 -35.74 0.43 46.38
N ILE A 204 -35.06 -0.72 46.50
CA ILE A 204 -35.67 -2.04 46.29
C ILE A 204 -36.81 -2.26 47.29
N THR A 205 -36.56 -2.01 48.58
CA THR A 205 -37.56 -2.22 49.64
C THR A 205 -38.73 -1.28 49.49
N GLU A 206 -38.49 0.02 49.26
CA GLU A 206 -39.56 0.99 49.09
C GLU A 206 -40.48 0.64 47.91
N ARG A 207 -39.88 0.38 46.74
CA ARG A 207 -40.64 0.09 45.51
C ARG A 207 -41.32 -1.27 45.52
N PHE A 208 -40.73 -2.28 46.18
CA PHE A 208 -41.38 -3.58 46.37
C PHE A 208 -42.69 -3.41 47.14
N TRP A 209 -42.66 -2.71 48.27
CA TRP A 209 -43.85 -2.50 49.09
C TRP A 209 -44.90 -1.60 48.41
N SER A 210 -44.49 -0.67 47.57
CA SER A 210 -45.43 0.19 46.83
C SER A 210 -45.95 -0.45 45.54
N SER A 211 -45.49 -1.64 45.16
CA SER A 211 -45.81 -2.26 43.86
C SER A 211 -47.27 -2.71 43.73
N GLN A 212 -47.90 -3.10 44.84
CA GLN A 212 -49.29 -3.57 44.90
C GLN A 212 -49.96 -3.02 46.16
N GLU A 213 -51.26 -2.73 46.10
CA GLU A 213 -51.98 -2.13 47.23
C GLU A 213 -52.01 -3.06 48.47
N ILE A 214 -52.23 -4.37 48.25
CA ILE A 214 -52.22 -5.39 49.31
C ILE A 214 -50.87 -5.44 50.05
N LEU A 215 -49.76 -5.16 49.37
CA LEU A 215 -48.43 -5.11 49.99
C LEU A 215 -48.26 -3.85 50.85
N LYS A 216 -48.81 -2.70 50.43
CA LYS A 216 -48.84 -1.48 51.26
C LYS A 216 -49.67 -1.72 52.51
N ASP A 217 -50.83 -2.37 52.36
CA ASP A 217 -51.69 -2.77 53.48
C ASP A 217 -50.92 -3.67 54.44
N LEU A 218 -50.28 -4.74 53.94
CA LEU A 218 -49.42 -5.60 54.76
C LEU A 218 -48.33 -4.80 55.47
N ARG A 219 -47.58 -3.93 54.78
CA ARG A 219 -46.52 -3.11 55.38
C ARG A 219 -47.06 -2.26 56.54
N SER A 220 -48.21 -1.62 56.33
CA SER A 220 -48.87 -0.74 57.31
C SER A 220 -49.64 -1.49 58.41
N GLN A 221 -49.85 -2.80 58.26
CA GLN A 221 -50.58 -3.62 59.23
C GLN A 221 -49.99 -3.48 60.64
N GLN A 222 -50.82 -2.99 61.56
CA GLN A 222 -50.50 -2.88 62.98
C GLN A 222 -50.70 -4.22 63.70
N SER A 223 -50.04 -4.38 64.84
CA SER A 223 -50.22 -5.55 65.70
C SER A 223 -51.64 -5.59 66.25
N LEU A 224 -52.25 -6.78 66.28
CA LEU A 224 -53.51 -7.02 66.98
C LEU A 224 -53.37 -6.60 68.45
N ASN A 225 -54.27 -5.74 68.92
CA ASN A 225 -54.31 -5.25 70.30
C ASN A 225 -55.15 -6.19 71.20
N TYR A 226 -55.28 -5.87 72.49
CA TYR A 226 -56.11 -6.68 73.42
C TYR A 226 -57.62 -6.61 73.13
N GLU A 227 -58.08 -5.58 72.43
CA GLU A 227 -59.51 -5.32 72.19
C GLU A 227 -60.03 -6.08 70.97
N ALA A 228 -59.17 -6.43 70.00
CA ALA A 228 -59.53 -7.03 68.72
C ALA A 228 -60.14 -8.44 68.78
N LEU A 229 -60.05 -9.14 69.91
CA LEU A 229 -60.53 -10.53 70.08
C LEU A 229 -61.24 -10.73 71.44
N ASN A 230 -61.74 -9.64 72.04
CA ASN A 230 -62.24 -9.65 73.41
C ASN A 230 -63.74 -10.03 73.52
N GLU A 231 -64.46 -10.01 72.39
CA GLU A 231 -65.87 -10.38 72.31
C GLU A 231 -66.04 -11.87 71.99
N ARG A 232 -66.61 -12.63 72.93
CA ARG A 232 -66.75 -14.09 72.80
C ARG A 232 -67.66 -14.50 71.64
N ASP A 233 -68.72 -13.73 71.39
CA ASP A 233 -69.73 -14.04 70.37
C ASP A 233 -69.22 -13.82 68.93
N SER A 234 -68.21 -12.96 68.74
CA SER A 234 -67.60 -12.68 67.44
C SER A 234 -66.29 -13.44 67.19
N LEU A 235 -65.71 -14.10 68.21
CA LEU A 235 -64.36 -14.69 68.18
C LEU A 235 -64.11 -15.56 66.94
N MET A 236 -65.00 -16.51 66.61
CA MET A 236 -64.83 -17.35 65.42
C MET A 236 -64.84 -16.55 64.12
N THR A 237 -65.68 -15.52 64.03
CA THR A 237 -65.78 -14.66 62.85
C THR A 237 -64.51 -13.83 62.69
N ASP A 238 -63.99 -13.28 63.80
CA ASP A 238 -62.78 -12.47 63.82
C ASP A 238 -61.54 -13.31 63.48
N VAL A 239 -61.39 -14.49 64.11
CA VAL A 239 -60.32 -15.46 63.78
C VAL A 239 -60.41 -15.92 62.32
N SER A 240 -61.61 -16.21 61.81
CA SER A 240 -61.78 -16.55 60.38
C SER A 240 -61.37 -15.40 59.46
N GLY A 241 -61.70 -14.16 59.83
CA GLY A 241 -61.29 -12.95 59.11
C GLY A 241 -59.77 -12.79 59.06
N PHE A 242 -59.09 -12.92 60.20
CA PHE A 242 -57.64 -12.83 60.28
C PHE A 242 -56.94 -13.98 59.55
N GLU A 243 -57.43 -15.22 59.62
CA GLU A 243 -56.87 -16.34 58.85
C GLU A 243 -57.03 -16.13 57.33
N ARG A 244 -58.18 -15.62 56.87
CA ARG A 244 -58.35 -15.25 55.46
C ARG A 244 -57.39 -14.15 55.04
N GLN A 245 -57.26 -13.11 55.86
CA GLN A 245 -56.32 -12.02 55.62
C GLN A 245 -54.86 -12.53 55.55
N ARG A 246 -54.50 -13.45 56.45
CA ARG A 246 -53.18 -14.12 56.46
C ARG A 246 -52.90 -14.85 55.15
N LEU A 247 -53.87 -15.61 54.64
CA LEU A 247 -53.75 -16.32 53.36
C LEU A 247 -53.63 -15.36 52.17
N VAL A 248 -54.40 -14.27 52.17
CA VAL A 248 -54.32 -13.21 51.14
C VAL A 248 -52.93 -12.57 51.14
N TYR A 249 -52.41 -12.18 52.31
CA TYR A 249 -51.05 -11.63 52.44
C TYR A 249 -49.98 -12.61 51.96
N ARG A 250 -50.10 -13.90 52.33
CA ARG A 250 -49.16 -14.93 51.89
C ARG A 250 -49.16 -15.10 50.37
N SER A 251 -50.34 -15.15 49.74
CA SER A 251 -50.43 -15.25 48.27
C SER A 251 -49.84 -14.02 47.60
N ALA A 252 -50.22 -12.82 48.05
CA ALA A 252 -49.73 -11.57 47.49
C ALA A 252 -48.20 -11.46 47.56
N VAL A 253 -47.59 -11.85 48.69
CA VAL A 253 -46.12 -11.89 48.82
C VAL A 253 -45.50 -12.89 47.85
N ARG A 254 -46.06 -14.11 47.72
CA ARG A 254 -45.53 -15.11 46.78
C ARG A 254 -45.59 -14.60 45.34
N ASP A 255 -46.76 -14.10 44.92
CA ASP A 255 -47.01 -13.66 43.56
C ASP A 255 -46.13 -12.44 43.22
N ALA A 256 -46.00 -11.49 44.16
CA ALA A 256 -45.11 -10.34 44.01
C ALA A 256 -43.63 -10.74 43.93
N LEU A 257 -43.18 -11.73 44.71
CA LEU A 257 -41.80 -12.20 44.66
C LEU A 257 -41.45 -12.80 43.30
N ASP A 258 -42.41 -13.37 42.57
CA ASP A 258 -42.18 -13.98 41.25
C ASP A 258 -42.04 -12.94 40.13
N GLU A 259 -42.78 -11.82 40.19
CA GLU A 259 -42.81 -10.82 39.11
C GLU A 259 -41.99 -9.55 39.41
N VAL A 260 -42.13 -9.00 40.62
CA VAL A 260 -41.64 -7.65 40.96
C VAL A 260 -40.11 -7.55 40.93
N PRO A 261 -39.30 -8.52 41.42
CA PRO A 261 -37.84 -8.39 41.45
C PRO A 261 -37.19 -8.18 40.07
N LEU A 262 -37.73 -8.79 39.01
CA LEU A 262 -37.22 -8.54 37.66
C LEU A 262 -37.52 -7.10 37.22
N SER A 263 -38.74 -6.63 37.46
CA SER A 263 -39.14 -5.24 37.17
C SER A 263 -38.31 -4.23 37.96
N LEU A 264 -38.02 -4.50 39.24
CA LEU A 264 -37.14 -3.67 40.07
C LEU A 264 -35.71 -3.65 39.53
N PHE A 265 -35.18 -4.80 39.14
CA PHE A 265 -33.85 -4.84 38.52
C PHE A 265 -33.79 -3.99 37.25
N LEU A 266 -34.77 -4.11 36.36
CA LEU A 266 -34.82 -3.34 35.11
C LEU A 266 -35.03 -1.83 35.36
N SER A 267 -35.87 -1.46 36.33
CA SER A 267 -36.25 -0.05 36.57
C SER A 267 -35.32 0.70 37.53
N VAL A 268 -34.67 0.03 38.47
CA VAL A 268 -33.79 0.63 39.48
C VAL A 268 -32.32 0.48 39.10
N VAL A 269 -31.87 -0.75 38.80
CA VAL A 269 -30.45 -1.00 38.46
C VAL A 269 -30.16 -0.54 37.04
N ARG A 270 -30.97 -0.98 36.06
CA ARG A 270 -30.81 -0.58 34.65
C ARG A 270 -31.48 0.73 34.28
N GLY A 271 -32.28 1.31 35.18
CA GLY A 271 -32.91 2.61 34.96
C GLY A 271 -31.92 3.76 34.73
N GLY A 272 -30.66 3.59 35.15
CA GLY A 272 -29.57 4.53 34.85
C GLY A 272 -29.04 4.45 33.42
N ASP A 273 -29.26 3.34 32.70
CA ASP A 273 -28.72 3.10 31.35
C ASP A 273 -29.21 4.14 30.34
N THR A 274 -30.41 4.69 30.54
CA THR A 274 -31.08 5.65 29.65
C THR A 274 -30.98 7.10 30.12
N ARG A 275 -30.29 7.35 31.25
CA ARG A 275 -30.20 8.66 31.90
C ARG A 275 -28.87 9.35 31.62
N GLY A 276 -28.86 10.68 31.69
CA GLY A 276 -27.64 11.48 31.61
C GLY A 276 -26.88 11.59 32.96
N PRO A 277 -25.61 12.04 32.95
CA PRO A 277 -24.78 12.15 34.17
C PRO A 277 -25.36 13.00 35.31
N ASN A 278 -26.23 13.96 34.99
CA ASN A 278 -26.90 14.84 35.94
C ASN A 278 -28.14 14.20 36.59
N GLU A 279 -28.66 13.11 36.03
CA GLU A 279 -29.88 12.42 36.46
C GLU A 279 -29.59 11.13 37.24
N TRP A 280 -28.30 10.78 37.38
CA TRP A 280 -27.88 9.62 38.13
C TRP A 280 -27.83 9.92 39.64
N ASP A 281 -28.74 9.26 40.35
CA ASP A 281 -28.78 9.13 41.82
C ASP A 281 -27.71 8.16 42.40
N GLY A 282 -27.61 8.11 43.73
CA GLY A 282 -26.65 7.27 44.48
C GLY A 282 -26.82 5.75 44.33
N TYR A 283 -28.00 5.29 43.89
CA TYR A 283 -28.27 3.87 43.60
C TYR A 283 -28.04 3.48 42.13
N HIS A 284 -27.60 4.40 41.26
CA HIS A 284 -27.23 4.10 39.88
C HIS A 284 -25.75 3.77 39.77
N LEU A 285 -25.42 2.65 39.13
CA LEU A 285 -24.04 2.22 38.96
C LEU A 285 -23.18 3.27 38.23
N GLN A 286 -23.77 3.93 37.24
CA GLN A 286 -23.15 4.94 36.36
C GLN A 286 -22.60 6.13 37.15
N SER A 287 -23.16 6.45 38.32
CA SER A 287 -22.64 7.46 39.26
C SER A 287 -21.23 7.17 39.76
N PHE A 288 -20.81 5.90 39.72
CA PHE A 288 -19.50 5.45 40.23
C PHE A 288 -18.55 5.01 39.12
N ILE A 289 -19.10 4.59 37.97
CA ILE A 289 -18.30 4.06 36.86
C ILE A 289 -18.11 5.05 35.71
N ILE A 290 -18.93 6.10 35.57
CA ILE A 290 -18.81 7.07 34.46
C ILE A 290 -18.71 8.51 34.98
N LYS A 291 -19.54 8.89 35.96
CA LYS A 291 -19.59 10.26 36.48
C LYS A 291 -18.22 10.67 37.04
N ASN A 292 -17.77 11.88 36.69
CA ASN A 292 -16.44 12.41 37.02
C ASN A 292 -15.27 11.57 36.45
N SER A 293 -15.55 10.76 35.42
CA SER A 293 -14.54 10.12 34.57
C SER A 293 -13.51 9.29 35.34
N PRO A 294 -13.94 8.29 36.14
CA PRO A 294 -13.03 7.48 36.93
C PRO A 294 -12.08 6.67 36.02
N HIS A 295 -10.86 6.45 36.51
CA HIS A 295 -9.91 5.58 35.82
C HIS A 295 -10.41 4.12 35.79
N LEU A 296 -10.14 3.34 34.74
CA LEU A 296 -10.65 1.97 34.62
C LEU A 296 -10.20 1.00 35.73
N VAL A 297 -9.00 1.21 36.27
CA VAL A 297 -8.51 0.48 37.48
C VAL A 297 -9.40 0.79 38.68
N GLN A 298 -9.86 2.04 38.84
CA GLN A 298 -10.82 2.42 39.89
C GLN A 298 -12.17 1.76 39.65
N VAL A 299 -12.66 1.75 38.41
CA VAL A 299 -13.93 1.08 38.05
C VAL A 299 -13.87 -0.42 38.39
N ARG A 300 -12.81 -1.13 37.97
CA ARG A 300 -12.63 -2.55 38.32
C ARG A 300 -12.56 -2.76 39.83
N TYR A 301 -11.80 -1.92 40.55
CA TYR A 301 -11.70 -2.01 42.01
C TYR A 301 -13.05 -1.83 42.69
N PHE A 302 -13.80 -0.79 42.33
CA PHE A 302 -15.14 -0.54 42.84
C PHE A 302 -16.07 -1.72 42.57
N LEU A 303 -16.10 -2.26 41.34
CA LEU A 303 -16.96 -3.39 40.98
C LEU A 303 -16.60 -4.67 41.74
N TYR A 304 -15.31 -4.99 41.94
CA TYR A 304 -14.92 -6.12 42.77
C TYR A 304 -15.32 -5.92 44.24
N GLN A 305 -15.21 -4.70 44.78
CA GLN A 305 -15.66 -4.41 46.15
C GLN A 305 -17.17 -4.54 46.28
N VAL A 306 -17.95 -4.03 45.32
CA VAL A 306 -19.41 -4.23 45.28
C VAL A 306 -19.75 -5.71 45.23
N LEU A 307 -19.09 -6.49 44.36
CA LEU A 307 -19.33 -7.93 44.24
C LEU A 307 -19.02 -8.69 45.54
N ALA A 308 -17.88 -8.37 46.18
CA ALA A 308 -17.50 -8.99 47.45
C ALA A 308 -18.48 -8.64 48.58
N GLU A 309 -18.94 -7.39 48.65
CA GLU A 309 -19.91 -6.96 49.65
C GLU A 309 -21.31 -7.54 49.37
N LEU A 310 -21.72 -7.60 48.11
CA LEU A 310 -22.96 -8.23 47.67
C LEU A 310 -23.01 -9.71 48.09
N GLN A 311 -21.91 -10.45 47.91
CA GLN A 311 -21.82 -11.86 48.30
C GLN A 311 -21.96 -12.07 49.81
N LYS A 312 -21.38 -11.17 50.63
CA LYS A 312 -21.59 -11.21 52.08
C LYS A 312 -23.05 -10.98 52.45
N ARG A 313 -23.70 -9.99 51.84
CA ARG A 313 -25.12 -9.67 52.07
C ARG A 313 -26.03 -10.82 51.62
N VAL A 314 -25.77 -11.44 50.47
CA VAL A 314 -26.52 -12.62 50.00
C VAL A 314 -26.38 -13.79 50.97
N ALA A 315 -25.16 -14.09 51.45
CA ALA A 315 -24.96 -15.17 52.43
C ALA A 315 -25.73 -14.94 53.74
N ALA A 316 -25.75 -13.69 54.24
CA ALA A 316 -26.54 -13.34 55.41
C ALA A 316 -28.05 -13.54 55.20
N LEU A 317 -28.57 -13.12 54.04
CA LEU A 317 -29.99 -13.27 53.69
C LEU A 317 -30.41 -14.74 53.52
N GLU A 318 -29.52 -15.63 53.05
CA GLU A 318 -29.83 -17.06 52.93
C GLU A 318 -30.05 -17.74 54.29
N ASP A 319 -29.26 -17.36 55.30
CA ASP A 319 -29.41 -17.88 56.65
C ASP A 319 -30.68 -17.36 57.32
N GLU A 320 -31.01 -16.09 57.11
CA GLU A 320 -32.25 -15.47 57.62
C GLU A 320 -33.50 -16.08 56.98
N LYS A 321 -33.49 -16.27 55.65
CA LYS A 321 -34.58 -16.91 54.91
C LYS A 321 -34.89 -18.32 55.44
N LYS A 322 -33.86 -19.13 55.71
CA LYS A 322 -34.06 -20.50 56.26
C LYS A 322 -34.74 -20.45 57.63
N ARG A 323 -34.33 -19.52 58.50
CA ARG A 323 -34.93 -19.33 59.83
C ARG A 323 -36.38 -18.87 59.73
N GLU A 324 -36.70 -17.96 58.82
CA GLU A 324 -38.06 -17.47 58.61
C GLU A 324 -38.98 -18.55 58.04
N ALA A 325 -38.50 -19.32 57.06
CA ALA A 325 -39.25 -20.42 56.48
C ALA A 325 -39.58 -21.52 57.51
N LEU A 326 -38.64 -21.85 58.39
CA LEU A 326 -38.85 -22.79 59.49
C LEU A 326 -39.89 -22.26 60.49
N LYS A 327 -39.78 -20.98 60.89
CA LYS A 327 -40.75 -20.35 61.80
C LYS A 327 -42.17 -20.36 61.27
N MET A 328 -42.36 -20.20 59.95
CA MET A 328 -43.68 -20.27 59.31
C MET A 328 -44.20 -21.72 59.12
N GLN A 329 -43.35 -22.75 59.27
CA GLN A 329 -43.73 -24.17 59.14
C GLN A 329 -44.09 -24.83 60.48
N ASP A 330 -43.47 -24.44 61.60
CA ASP A 330 -43.64 -25.05 62.93
C ASP A 330 -44.98 -24.72 63.63
N GLU A 331 -45.86 -23.99 62.96
CA GLU A 331 -47.06 -23.38 63.54
C GLU A 331 -48.26 -24.34 63.70
N THR A 332 -48.21 -25.53 63.11
CA THR A 332 -49.32 -26.51 63.13
C THR A 332 -49.57 -27.17 64.49
N LYS A 333 -48.66 -27.03 65.46
CA LYS A 333 -48.78 -27.61 66.81
C LYS A 333 -49.22 -26.62 67.89
N LEU A 334 -49.41 -25.34 67.55
CA LEU A 334 -49.62 -24.29 68.55
C LEU A 334 -51.04 -24.32 69.16
N PHE A 335 -52.02 -24.80 68.40
CA PHE A 335 -53.44 -24.81 68.78
C PHE A 335 -53.98 -26.20 69.13
N ASP A 336 -53.09 -27.19 69.18
CA ASP A 336 -53.37 -28.58 69.52
C ASP A 336 -53.93 -28.69 70.94
N ASN A 337 -55.07 -29.34 71.10
CA ASN A 337 -55.70 -29.56 72.39
C ASN A 337 -55.20 -30.89 72.98
N PRO A 338 -54.55 -30.89 74.15
CA PRO A 338 -53.97 -32.11 74.73
C PRO A 338 -55.02 -33.17 75.14
N LYS A 339 -56.31 -32.88 75.00
CA LYS A 339 -57.43 -33.81 75.26
C LYS A 339 -57.89 -34.57 74.00
N THR A 340 -57.35 -34.26 72.82
CA THR A 340 -57.70 -34.87 71.52
C THR A 340 -56.48 -35.59 70.95
N GLU A 341 -56.21 -36.81 71.45
CA GLU A 341 -54.94 -37.54 71.26
C GLU A 341 -54.56 -37.86 69.79
N ASP A 342 -55.52 -37.85 68.85
CA ASP A 342 -55.30 -38.24 67.44
C ASP A 342 -55.56 -37.10 66.41
N TYR A 343 -55.77 -35.87 66.85
CA TYR A 343 -56.16 -34.75 65.97
C TYR A 343 -55.52 -33.43 66.41
N THR A 344 -54.84 -32.74 65.49
CA THR A 344 -54.30 -31.39 65.74
C THR A 344 -55.29 -30.33 65.27
N GLU A 345 -55.90 -29.60 66.20
CA GLU A 345 -56.82 -28.52 65.83
C GLU A 345 -56.12 -27.35 65.15
N ASN A 346 -56.78 -26.76 64.16
CA ASN A 346 -56.39 -25.44 63.66
C ASN A 346 -56.96 -24.31 64.55
N ALA A 347 -56.48 -23.08 64.34
CA ALA A 347 -56.89 -21.93 65.14
C ALA A 347 -58.41 -21.67 65.15
N LEU A 348 -59.12 -21.99 64.06
CA LEU A 348 -60.57 -21.78 63.95
C LEU A 348 -61.35 -22.84 64.74
N GLU A 349 -60.93 -24.09 64.66
CA GLU A 349 -61.51 -25.20 65.44
C GLU A 349 -61.27 -25.00 66.93
N ARG A 350 -60.06 -24.56 67.30
CA ARG A 350 -59.74 -24.22 68.69
C ARG A 350 -60.54 -23.03 69.20
N ALA A 351 -60.78 -22.01 68.37
CA ALA A 351 -61.69 -20.91 68.71
C ALA A 351 -63.12 -21.40 68.99
N GLY A 352 -63.64 -22.32 68.16
CA GLY A 352 -64.94 -22.95 68.35
C GLY A 352 -65.05 -23.73 69.67
N GLN A 353 -64.07 -24.58 69.97
CA GLN A 353 -64.01 -25.35 71.23
C GLN A 353 -64.02 -24.44 72.47
N VAL A 354 -63.29 -23.34 72.42
CA VAL A 354 -63.16 -22.40 73.54
C VAL A 354 -64.42 -21.55 73.73
N MET A 355 -65.27 -21.42 72.70
CA MET A 355 -66.60 -20.77 72.81
C MET A 355 -67.64 -21.65 73.52
N GLU A 356 -67.53 -22.97 73.48
CA GLU A 356 -68.51 -23.92 74.07
C GLU A 356 -68.53 -23.91 75.62
N SER A 357 -67.51 -23.34 76.27
CA SER A 357 -67.46 -23.22 77.73
C SER A 357 -68.56 -22.29 78.27
N SER A 358 -69.20 -22.69 79.38
CA SER A 358 -70.32 -21.95 80.00
C SER A 358 -69.89 -20.81 80.94
N TRP A 359 -68.59 -20.53 81.07
CA TRP A 359 -68.07 -19.47 81.94
C TRP A 359 -68.00 -18.11 81.21
N PRO A 360 -68.28 -16.98 81.88
CA PRO A 360 -68.06 -15.65 81.31
C PRO A 360 -66.60 -15.45 80.85
N ALA A 361 -66.38 -14.78 79.71
CA ALA A 361 -65.06 -14.60 79.09
C ALA A 361 -63.98 -14.00 80.02
N TRP A 362 -64.37 -13.15 80.96
CA TRP A 362 -63.46 -12.56 81.95
C TRP A 362 -63.05 -13.53 83.07
N MET A 363 -63.72 -14.67 83.24
CA MET A 363 -63.36 -15.76 84.16
C MET A 363 -62.81 -17.01 83.47
N ASP A 364 -63.04 -17.16 82.15
CA ASP A 364 -62.61 -18.32 81.38
C ASP A 364 -61.10 -18.26 81.07
N ARG A 365 -60.33 -19.14 81.73
CA ARG A 365 -58.88 -19.24 81.58
C ARG A 365 -58.46 -19.76 80.20
N GLU A 366 -59.21 -20.71 79.64
CA GLU A 366 -58.90 -21.27 78.31
C GLU A 366 -59.15 -20.23 77.22
N PHE A 367 -60.21 -19.41 77.36
CA PHE A 367 -60.48 -18.26 76.50
C PHE A 367 -59.35 -17.24 76.50
N LYS A 368 -58.93 -16.77 77.68
CA LYS A 368 -57.84 -15.78 77.76
C LYS A 368 -56.52 -16.31 77.23
N GLN A 369 -56.23 -17.59 77.45
CA GLN A 369 -55.02 -18.23 76.96
C GLN A 369 -55.04 -18.31 75.42
N PHE A 370 -56.14 -18.79 74.83
CA PHE A 370 -56.29 -18.84 73.37
C PHE A 370 -56.15 -17.46 72.73
N VAL A 371 -56.84 -16.43 73.24
CA VAL A 371 -56.75 -15.06 72.70
C VAL A 371 -55.32 -14.52 72.78
N GLY A 372 -54.62 -14.77 73.89
CA GLY A 372 -53.22 -14.39 74.06
C GLY A 372 -52.28 -15.08 73.07
N ASP A 373 -52.44 -16.40 72.91
CA ASP A 373 -51.62 -17.24 72.05
C ASP A 373 -51.88 -16.94 70.57
N TYR A 374 -53.15 -16.80 70.14
CA TYR A 374 -53.50 -16.43 68.76
C TYR A 374 -53.00 -15.04 68.38
N ARG A 375 -53.12 -14.07 69.29
CA ARG A 375 -52.60 -12.72 69.02
C ARG A 375 -51.09 -12.71 68.84
N LYS A 376 -50.37 -13.41 69.71
CA LYS A 376 -48.92 -13.56 69.60
C LYS A 376 -48.57 -14.24 68.27
N TYR A 377 -49.25 -15.34 67.98
CA TYR A 377 -49.14 -16.08 66.73
C TYR A 377 -49.29 -15.20 65.48
N PHE A 378 -50.42 -14.50 65.35
CA PHE A 378 -50.70 -13.69 64.16
C PHE A 378 -49.71 -12.54 64.01
N ASN A 379 -49.37 -11.85 65.11
CA ASN A 379 -48.40 -10.76 65.10
C ASN A 379 -47.00 -11.26 64.71
N ASP A 380 -46.56 -12.39 65.28
CA ASP A 380 -45.28 -13.01 64.95
C ASP A 380 -45.25 -13.49 63.48
N TYR A 381 -46.36 -14.06 62.99
CA TYR A 381 -46.51 -14.46 61.60
C TYR A 381 -46.39 -13.27 60.65
N VAL A 382 -47.17 -12.20 60.86
CA VAL A 382 -47.16 -11.00 60.02
C VAL A 382 -45.77 -10.35 60.00
N GLN A 383 -45.11 -10.24 61.15
CA GLN A 383 -43.75 -9.69 61.22
C GLN A 383 -42.72 -10.59 60.50
N THR A 384 -42.85 -11.91 60.64
CA THR A 384 -41.99 -12.86 59.93
C THR A 384 -42.24 -12.81 58.42
N LEU A 385 -43.49 -12.63 57.99
CA LEU A 385 -43.86 -12.49 56.58
C LEU A 385 -43.30 -11.20 55.97
N LYS A 386 -43.32 -10.08 56.70
CA LYS A 386 -42.70 -8.82 56.26
C LYS A 386 -41.20 -9.00 56.00
N LYS A 387 -40.48 -9.59 56.96
CA LYS A 387 -39.04 -9.86 56.82
C LYS A 387 -38.76 -10.82 55.67
N TYR A 388 -39.53 -11.91 55.58
CA TYR A 388 -39.43 -12.87 54.48
C TYR A 388 -39.61 -12.22 53.11
N ALA A 389 -40.61 -11.33 52.97
CA ALA A 389 -40.87 -10.61 51.72
C ALA A 389 -39.69 -9.69 51.35
N GLU A 390 -39.21 -8.86 52.29
CA GLU A 390 -38.08 -7.96 52.06
C GLU A 390 -36.79 -8.72 51.71
N HIS A 391 -36.44 -9.73 52.51
CA HIS A 391 -35.22 -10.51 52.33
C HIS A 391 -35.23 -11.27 50.99
N ASN A 392 -36.36 -11.88 50.60
CA ASN A 392 -36.44 -12.58 49.32
C ASN A 392 -36.47 -11.62 48.13
N ALA A 393 -37.11 -10.44 48.26
CA ALA A 393 -37.10 -9.42 47.21
C ALA A 393 -35.68 -8.92 46.96
N ARG A 394 -34.94 -8.54 48.02
CA ARG A 394 -33.53 -8.14 47.94
C ARG A 394 -32.66 -9.24 47.33
N ARG A 395 -32.77 -10.47 47.83
CA ARG A 395 -32.00 -11.62 47.34
C ARG A 395 -32.20 -11.86 45.84
N ARG A 396 -33.44 -11.86 45.34
CA ARG A 396 -33.74 -12.07 43.91
C ARG A 396 -33.20 -10.94 43.02
N VAL A 397 -33.18 -9.70 43.51
CA VAL A 397 -32.52 -8.59 42.81
C VAL A 397 -31.00 -8.72 42.85
N TYR A 398 -30.44 -9.15 43.98
CA TYR A 398 -29.00 -9.38 44.16
C TYR A 398 -28.45 -10.48 43.25
N GLU A 399 -29.18 -11.59 43.07
CA GLU A 399 -28.80 -12.64 42.11
C GLU A 399 -28.66 -12.08 40.68
N LYS A 400 -29.56 -11.16 40.27
CA LYS A 400 -29.49 -10.50 38.97
C LYS A 400 -28.37 -9.47 38.89
N LEU A 401 -28.18 -8.69 39.95
CA LEU A 401 -27.08 -7.73 40.05
C LEU A 401 -25.72 -8.43 40.01
N GLU A 402 -25.55 -9.56 40.69
CA GLU A 402 -24.32 -10.34 40.66
C GLU A 402 -23.98 -10.80 39.24
N LEU A 403 -24.96 -11.35 38.51
CA LEU A 403 -24.77 -11.74 37.11
C LEU A 403 -24.41 -10.53 36.23
N TYR A 404 -25.10 -9.40 36.42
CA TYR A 404 -24.84 -8.15 35.70
C TYR A 404 -23.40 -7.65 35.92
N LEU A 405 -22.95 -7.59 37.18
CA LEU A 405 -21.60 -7.16 37.56
C LEU A 405 -20.53 -8.13 37.05
N ARG A 406 -20.75 -9.45 37.15
CA ARG A 406 -19.81 -10.47 36.65
C ARG A 406 -19.62 -10.38 35.13
N ASN A 407 -20.70 -10.13 34.38
CA ASN A 407 -20.60 -9.95 32.94
C ASN A 407 -19.81 -8.68 32.58
N PHE A 408 -20.03 -7.57 33.28
CA PHE A 408 -19.28 -6.34 33.02
C PHE A 408 -17.80 -6.48 33.41
N LEU A 409 -17.52 -7.07 34.58
CA LEU A 409 -16.16 -7.42 35.00
C LEU A 409 -15.46 -8.33 34.00
N SER A 410 -16.15 -9.33 33.43
CA SER A 410 -15.57 -10.20 32.40
C SER A 410 -15.13 -9.41 31.15
N LEU A 411 -15.92 -8.43 30.72
CA LEU A 411 -15.58 -7.56 29.60
C LEU A 411 -14.35 -6.68 29.92
N LEU A 412 -14.32 -6.09 31.12
CA LEU A 412 -13.16 -5.33 31.60
C LEU A 412 -11.91 -6.22 31.68
N GLU A 413 -12.03 -7.44 32.19
CA GLU A 413 -10.91 -8.37 32.26
C GLU A 413 -10.38 -8.76 30.88
N GLN A 414 -11.27 -9.02 29.91
CA GLN A 414 -10.86 -9.27 28.51
C GLN A 414 -10.16 -8.07 27.90
N PHE A 415 -10.63 -6.84 28.20
CA PHE A 415 -9.96 -5.61 27.79
C PHE A 415 -8.52 -5.57 28.33
N PHE A 416 -8.32 -5.68 29.65
CA PHE A 416 -7.00 -5.61 30.27
C PHE A 416 -6.07 -6.74 29.82
N ASN A 417 -6.59 -7.95 29.61
CA ASN A 417 -5.80 -9.07 29.07
C ASN A 417 -5.23 -8.75 27.68
N SER A 418 -5.93 -7.94 26.87
CA SER A 418 -5.50 -7.58 25.52
C SER A 418 -4.52 -6.40 25.46
N LEU A 419 -4.37 -5.64 26.55
CA LEU A 419 -3.54 -4.43 26.58
C LEU A 419 -2.04 -4.71 26.44
N SER A 420 -1.54 -5.84 26.97
CA SER A 420 -0.12 -6.19 26.85
C SER A 420 0.29 -6.36 25.39
N ASP A 421 -0.50 -7.14 24.66
CA ASP A 421 -0.25 -7.37 23.24
C ASP A 421 -0.52 -6.10 22.42
N LEU A 422 -1.55 -5.32 22.77
CA LEU A 422 -1.80 -4.02 22.13
C LEU A 422 -0.59 -3.09 22.25
N ARG A 423 0.04 -3.03 23.43
CA ARG A 423 1.23 -2.20 23.64
C ARG A 423 2.40 -2.65 22.77
N ILE A 424 2.55 -3.95 22.51
CA ILE A 424 3.56 -4.49 21.60
C ILE A 424 3.22 -4.10 20.15
N ASP A 425 1.97 -4.29 19.73
CA ASP A 425 1.49 -3.95 18.39
C ASP A 425 1.70 -2.45 18.09
N LEU A 426 1.30 -1.57 19.02
CA LEU A 426 1.47 -0.12 18.88
C LEU A 426 2.94 0.29 18.80
N LYS A 427 3.83 -0.34 19.58
CA LYS A 427 5.28 -0.08 19.46
C LYS A 427 5.82 -0.48 18.09
N GLY A 428 5.35 -1.60 17.54
CA GLY A 428 5.68 -2.04 16.19
C GLY A 428 5.23 -1.03 15.14
N GLU A 429 3.99 -0.55 15.24
CA GLU A 429 3.43 0.44 14.31
C GLU A 429 4.09 1.81 14.42
N VAL A 430 4.38 2.28 15.64
CA VAL A 430 5.19 3.48 15.86
C VAL A 430 6.55 3.32 15.16
N SER A 431 7.23 2.20 15.35
CA SER A 431 8.52 1.94 14.69
C SER A 431 8.39 1.87 13.15
N GLN A 432 7.28 1.34 12.62
CA GLN A 432 7.02 1.34 11.18
C GLN A 432 6.82 2.77 10.66
N ALA A 433 5.96 3.55 11.32
CA ALA A 433 5.69 4.94 10.97
C ALA A 433 6.95 5.82 11.06
N GLU A 434 7.86 5.56 12.00
CA GLU A 434 9.17 6.25 12.10
C GLU A 434 10.07 6.02 10.88
N ASN A 435 9.93 4.86 10.22
CA ASN A 435 10.81 4.44 9.14
C ASN A 435 10.23 4.67 7.73
N GLU A 436 8.93 4.92 7.60
CA GLU A 436 8.22 5.08 6.31
C GLU A 436 8.80 6.22 5.43
N HIS A 437 9.30 7.30 6.06
CA HIS A 437 9.72 8.53 5.38
C HIS A 437 11.20 8.87 5.64
N GLN A 438 12.05 7.84 5.73
CA GLN A 438 13.49 8.03 5.87
C GLN A 438 14.09 8.60 4.58
N PRO A 439 15.25 9.28 4.66
CA PRO A 439 15.98 9.71 3.47
C PRO A 439 16.18 8.53 2.49
N GLY A 440 15.71 8.70 1.26
CA GLY A 440 15.81 7.69 0.19
C GLY A 440 14.59 6.79 0.00
N THR A 441 13.58 6.79 0.88
CA THR A 441 12.39 5.95 0.69
C THR A 441 11.51 6.42 -0.47
N GLY A 442 11.51 7.72 -0.79
CA GLY A 442 10.78 8.30 -1.91
C GLY A 442 11.58 8.38 -3.23
N ILE A 443 12.62 7.55 -3.41
CA ILE A 443 13.34 7.52 -4.70
C ILE A 443 12.46 6.93 -5.81
N VAL A 444 11.61 5.96 -5.49
CA VAL A 444 10.78 5.23 -6.48
C VAL A 444 9.63 6.08 -7.00
N ASP A 445 9.03 6.91 -6.15
CA ASP A 445 7.94 7.81 -6.52
C ASP A 445 8.45 9.19 -6.95
N GLY A 446 9.72 9.53 -6.72
CA GLY A 446 10.30 10.84 -7.04
C GLY A 446 9.96 11.91 -5.98
N THR A 447 9.68 11.49 -4.75
CA THR A 447 9.32 12.37 -3.64
C THR A 447 10.47 12.52 -2.64
N LEU A 448 10.91 13.75 -2.43
CA LEU A 448 11.80 14.07 -1.32
C LEU A 448 10.98 14.48 -0.10
N TYR A 449 10.91 13.61 0.91
CA TYR A 449 10.25 13.93 2.17
C TYR A 449 11.13 14.86 3.03
N VAL A 450 10.56 15.95 3.53
CA VAL A 450 11.25 16.93 4.40
C VAL A 450 10.65 16.91 5.79
N TYR A 451 11.47 17.05 6.84
CA TYR A 451 11.03 17.04 8.25
C TYR A 451 10.10 15.87 8.62
N ALA A 452 10.32 14.70 8.02
CA ALA A 452 9.51 13.48 8.22
C ALA A 452 10.34 12.26 8.65
N SER A 453 11.65 12.45 8.82
CA SER A 453 12.57 11.44 9.31
C SER A 453 12.20 11.01 10.74
N ARG A 454 12.72 9.87 11.18
CA ARG A 454 12.58 9.39 12.57
C ARG A 454 12.94 10.47 13.59
N ASN A 455 14.07 11.15 13.38
CA ASN A 455 14.52 12.19 14.30
C ASN A 455 13.53 13.37 14.35
N ALA A 456 13.02 13.79 13.18
CA ALA A 456 12.03 14.87 13.09
C ALA A 456 10.72 14.50 13.78
N LYS A 457 10.24 13.27 13.56
CA LYS A 457 9.06 12.71 14.22
C LYS A 457 9.22 12.67 15.75
N GLN A 458 10.36 12.19 16.23
CA GLN A 458 10.65 12.12 17.67
C GLN A 458 10.77 13.51 18.31
N GLU A 459 11.47 14.44 17.67
CA GLU A 459 11.57 15.83 18.15
C GLU A 459 10.19 16.50 18.22
N LEU A 460 9.37 16.31 17.19
CA LEU A 460 8.00 16.84 17.15
C LEU A 460 7.14 16.24 18.27
N TRP A 461 7.28 14.94 18.53
CA TRP A 461 6.60 14.27 19.64
C TRP A 461 7.04 14.82 21.00
N GLU A 462 8.33 15.09 21.19
CA GLU A 462 8.85 15.73 22.40
C GLU A 462 8.31 17.16 22.57
N GLU A 463 8.21 17.94 21.49
CA GLU A 463 7.60 19.28 21.51
C GLU A 463 6.13 19.20 21.97
N ILE A 464 5.36 18.26 21.43
CA ILE A 464 3.96 18.05 21.84
C ILE A 464 3.87 17.58 23.30
N CYS A 465 4.74 16.67 23.73
CA CYS A 465 4.77 16.19 25.11
C CYS A 465 5.01 17.29 26.14
N ARG A 466 5.88 18.27 25.85
CA ARG A 466 6.11 19.43 26.74
C ARG A 466 4.85 20.28 26.93
N ASN A 467 4.01 20.37 25.89
CA ASN A 467 2.78 21.15 25.92
C ASN A 467 1.59 20.37 26.51
N LEU A 468 1.62 19.03 26.47
CA LEU A 468 0.60 18.17 27.08
C LEU A 468 0.63 18.19 28.62
N ALA A 469 1.80 18.46 29.23
CA ALA A 469 2.02 18.37 30.69
C ALA A 469 1.19 19.36 31.55
N GLY A 470 0.42 20.27 30.94
CA GLY A 470 -0.47 21.21 31.62
C GLY A 470 -1.96 21.06 31.27
N ALA A 471 -2.32 20.16 30.35
CA ALA A 471 -3.69 20.01 29.88
C ALA A 471 -4.37 18.80 30.53
N SER A 472 -5.58 19.01 31.03
CA SER A 472 -6.57 18.10 31.62
C SER A 472 -6.93 16.83 30.78
N GLY A 473 -5.95 16.11 30.23
CA GLY A 473 -6.14 15.00 29.30
C GLY A 473 -6.52 13.67 29.96
N ASP A 474 -6.15 13.46 31.22
CA ASP A 474 -6.35 12.17 31.90
C ASP A 474 -7.83 11.89 32.16
N ASP A 475 -8.60 12.88 32.62
CA ASP A 475 -10.03 12.69 32.92
C ASP A 475 -10.84 12.43 31.63
N LYS A 476 -10.56 13.16 30.54
CA LYS A 476 -11.29 12.96 29.28
C LYS A 476 -10.94 11.64 28.58
N SER A 477 -9.69 11.20 28.67
CA SER A 477 -9.29 9.90 28.12
C SER A 477 -9.92 8.74 28.90
N ASN A 478 -9.93 8.83 30.24
CA ASN A 478 -10.63 7.88 31.11
C ASN A 478 -12.14 7.83 30.81
N ALA A 479 -12.77 8.98 30.64
CA ALA A 479 -14.19 9.08 30.28
C ALA A 479 -14.49 8.34 28.97
N THR A 480 -13.75 8.69 27.91
CA THR A 480 -13.96 8.16 26.56
C THR A 480 -13.86 6.65 26.55
N LEU A 481 -12.82 6.10 27.18
CA LEU A 481 -12.60 4.66 27.20
C LEU A 481 -13.64 3.92 28.05
N THR A 482 -14.02 4.50 29.19
CA THR A 482 -15.02 3.88 30.08
C THR A 482 -16.42 3.90 29.48
N GLU A 483 -16.79 5.00 28.82
CA GLU A 483 -18.03 5.12 28.07
C GLU A 483 -18.07 4.13 26.91
N ALA A 484 -17.00 4.01 26.12
CA ALA A 484 -16.93 3.05 25.02
C ALA A 484 -17.09 1.59 25.50
N LEU A 485 -16.40 1.21 26.59
CA LEU A 485 -16.53 -0.13 27.17
C LEU A 485 -17.94 -0.38 27.72
N TYR A 486 -18.54 0.64 28.35
CA TYR A 486 -19.87 0.52 28.93
C TYR A 486 -20.98 0.47 27.87
N GLN A 487 -20.90 1.31 26.83
CA GLN A 487 -21.79 1.23 25.67
C GLN A 487 -21.70 -0.14 25.00
N ARG A 488 -20.48 -0.65 24.81
CA ARG A 488 -20.29 -1.99 24.25
C ARG A 488 -20.94 -3.08 25.11
N TYR A 489 -20.81 -2.98 26.43
CA TYR A 489 -21.48 -3.87 27.35
C TYR A 489 -23.01 -3.78 27.23
N GLN A 490 -23.57 -2.57 27.13
CA GLN A 490 -25.00 -2.36 26.95
C GLN A 490 -25.52 -3.01 25.66
N GLU A 491 -24.86 -2.77 24.52
CA GLU A 491 -25.22 -3.35 23.22
C GLU A 491 -25.26 -4.89 23.25
N GLU A 492 -24.28 -5.52 23.89
CA GLU A 492 -24.24 -6.99 23.96
C GLU A 492 -25.22 -7.55 24.99
N SER A 493 -25.53 -6.80 26.05
CA SER A 493 -26.53 -7.19 27.06
C SER A 493 -27.97 -7.15 26.53
N GLN A 494 -28.25 -6.33 25.52
CA GLN A 494 -29.60 -6.20 24.93
C GLN A 494 -29.97 -7.36 24.00
N LYS A 495 -29.01 -8.15 23.51
CA LYS A 495 -29.25 -9.25 22.55
C LYS A 495 -29.69 -10.57 23.20
N ASP A 496 -30.34 -10.51 24.37
CA ASP A 496 -30.86 -11.64 25.16
C ASP A 496 -29.87 -12.75 25.57
N ARG A 497 -28.56 -12.50 25.45
CA ARG A 497 -27.50 -13.44 25.87
C ARG A 497 -27.04 -13.17 27.31
N TRP A 498 -27.95 -13.31 28.27
CA TRP A 498 -27.66 -13.07 29.70
C TRP A 498 -26.55 -13.97 30.27
N ASN A 499 -26.33 -15.13 29.67
CA ASN A 499 -25.46 -16.16 30.23
C ASN A 499 -24.00 -16.09 29.74
N ARG A 500 -23.71 -15.44 28.59
CA ARG A 500 -22.33 -15.30 28.09
C ARG A 500 -22.20 -14.24 27.01
N LEU A 501 -21.32 -13.27 27.24
CA LEU A 501 -20.93 -12.27 26.23
C LEU A 501 -20.15 -12.94 25.08
N PRO A 502 -20.29 -12.46 23.83
CA PRO A 502 -19.48 -12.93 22.70
C PRO A 502 -18.00 -12.56 22.88
N PRO A 503 -17.09 -13.17 22.09
CA PRO A 503 -15.67 -12.80 22.09
C PRO A 503 -15.50 -11.31 21.81
N PHE A 504 -14.72 -10.64 22.66
CA PHE A 504 -14.48 -9.20 22.60
C PHE A 504 -12.99 -8.92 22.33
N SER A 505 -12.71 -7.99 21.41
CA SER A 505 -11.35 -7.52 21.15
C SER A 505 -11.13 -6.16 21.81
N GLY A 506 -10.51 -6.16 22.99
CA GLY A 506 -10.12 -4.93 23.68
C GLY A 506 -9.13 -4.09 22.87
N LYS A 507 -8.29 -4.72 22.05
CA LYS A 507 -7.39 -4.04 21.11
C LYS A 507 -8.16 -3.18 20.10
N ALA A 508 -9.19 -3.75 19.48
CA ALA A 508 -9.98 -3.07 18.46
C ALA A 508 -10.74 -1.88 19.08
N LEU A 509 -11.37 -2.09 20.23
CA LEU A 509 -12.07 -1.02 20.95
C LEU A 509 -11.13 0.12 21.33
N PHE A 510 -9.92 -0.18 21.82
CA PHE A 510 -8.95 0.87 22.14
C PHE A 510 -8.52 1.64 20.89
N ARG A 511 -8.25 0.96 19.77
CA ARG A 511 -7.87 1.64 18.52
C ARG A 511 -8.95 2.60 18.05
N GLU A 512 -10.19 2.13 17.99
CA GLU A 512 -11.32 2.93 17.52
C GLU A 512 -11.61 4.11 18.46
N ALA A 513 -11.80 3.84 19.76
CA ALA A 513 -12.18 4.87 20.71
C ALA A 513 -11.03 5.82 21.06
N MET A 514 -9.81 5.29 21.26
CA MET A 514 -8.69 6.08 21.74
C MET A 514 -7.82 6.63 20.62
N ILE A 515 -7.43 5.83 19.63
CA ILE A 515 -6.49 6.30 18.60
C ILE A 515 -7.24 7.12 17.54
N GLU A 516 -8.24 6.53 16.90
CA GLU A 516 -8.95 7.16 15.77
C GLU A 516 -9.84 8.32 16.21
N VAL A 517 -10.50 8.21 17.36
CA VAL A 517 -11.40 9.26 17.86
C VAL A 517 -10.68 10.21 18.80
N PHE A 518 -10.23 9.75 19.98
CA PHE A 518 -9.73 10.66 21.01
C PHE A 518 -8.40 11.32 20.66
N CYS A 519 -7.35 10.54 20.35
CA CYS A 519 -5.99 11.03 20.13
C CYS A 519 -5.91 11.94 18.90
N ARG A 520 -6.48 11.50 17.76
CA ARG A 520 -6.51 12.33 16.54
C ARG A 520 -7.24 13.64 16.78
N LYS A 521 -8.43 13.59 17.41
CA LYS A 521 -9.20 14.80 17.71
C LYS A 521 -8.44 15.74 18.65
N LEU A 522 -7.81 15.22 19.69
CA LEU A 522 -7.00 16.03 20.61
C LEU A 522 -5.86 16.75 19.87
N LEU A 523 -5.14 16.02 19.01
CA LEU A 523 -4.04 16.57 18.23
C LEU A 523 -4.51 17.62 17.21
N ILE A 524 -5.63 17.38 16.53
CA ILE A 524 -6.23 18.34 15.59
C ILE A 524 -6.71 19.59 16.33
N ASP A 525 -7.50 19.43 17.38
CA ASP A 525 -8.15 20.55 18.06
C ASP A 525 -7.15 21.42 18.85
N GLN A 526 -6.10 20.82 19.42
CA GLN A 526 -5.19 21.51 20.35
C GLN A 526 -3.75 21.70 19.85
N HIS A 527 -3.32 20.96 18.82
CA HIS A 527 -1.91 20.92 18.40
C HIS A 527 -1.71 21.00 16.89
N GLN A 528 -2.74 21.32 16.09
CA GLN A 528 -2.62 21.39 14.64
C GLN A 528 -1.57 22.40 14.17
N ASP A 529 -1.39 23.53 14.86
CA ASP A 529 -0.38 24.55 14.55
C ASP A 529 1.07 24.05 14.74
N LYS A 530 1.25 22.98 15.52
CA LYS A 530 2.54 22.39 15.87
C LYS A 530 3.05 21.36 14.87
N TYR A 531 2.16 20.69 14.15
CA TYR A 531 2.59 19.70 13.16
C TYR A 531 2.11 20.01 11.74
N ARG A 532 1.04 20.77 11.53
CA ARG A 532 0.53 21.04 10.17
C ARG A 532 1.27 22.20 9.52
N PHE A 533 2.39 21.89 8.88
CA PHE A 533 3.24 22.88 8.23
C PHE A 533 2.99 22.96 6.72
N ASN A 534 3.28 24.12 6.14
CA ASN A 534 3.58 24.22 4.71
C ASN A 534 5.00 23.69 4.45
N VAL A 535 5.29 23.36 3.20
CA VAL A 535 6.57 22.73 2.81
C VAL A 535 7.78 23.60 3.16
N ILE A 536 7.68 24.93 3.05
CA ILE A 536 8.78 25.85 3.37
C ILE A 536 9.07 25.89 4.88
N LYS A 537 8.05 25.86 5.73
CA LYS A 537 8.20 25.78 7.19
C LYS A 537 8.78 24.42 7.59
N ALA A 538 8.38 23.33 6.93
CA ALA A 538 8.98 22.02 7.13
C ALA A 538 10.47 22.01 6.75
N ILE A 539 10.84 22.56 5.58
CA ILE A 539 12.26 22.73 5.19
C ILE A 539 13.03 23.59 6.20
N SER A 540 12.40 24.61 6.76
CA SER A 540 13.03 25.47 7.77
C SER A 540 13.35 24.68 9.05
N ARG A 541 12.40 23.86 9.53
CA ARG A 541 12.62 22.96 10.68
C ARG A 541 13.69 21.91 10.38
N ASP A 542 13.70 21.35 9.17
CA ASP A 542 14.74 20.41 8.72
C ASP A 542 16.14 21.06 8.69
N ALA A 543 16.23 22.34 8.29
CA ALA A 543 17.47 23.10 8.34
C ALA A 543 17.95 23.39 9.77
N GLU A 544 17.03 23.74 10.68
CA GLU A 544 17.31 23.93 12.10
C GLU A 544 17.88 22.65 12.73
N MET A 545 17.25 21.50 12.44
CA MET A 545 17.75 20.18 12.87
C MET A 545 19.14 19.86 12.34
N ALA A 546 19.43 20.24 11.09
CA ALA A 546 20.72 20.02 10.45
C ALA A 546 21.80 21.04 10.88
N GLY A 547 21.44 22.09 11.63
CA GLY A 547 22.36 23.18 12.00
C GLY A 547 22.77 24.05 10.82
N GLU A 548 21.95 24.13 9.77
CA GLU A 548 22.24 24.87 8.54
C GLU A 548 21.29 26.05 8.35
N SER A 549 21.67 27.03 7.53
CA SER A 549 20.75 28.12 7.17
C SER A 549 19.60 27.60 6.30
N ARG A 550 18.38 28.06 6.57
CA ARG A 550 17.17 27.78 5.77
C ARG A 550 17.40 27.92 4.27
N ASN A 551 18.01 29.02 3.82
CA ASN A 551 18.17 29.31 2.39
C ASN A 551 19.14 28.33 1.70
N LYS A 552 20.25 27.98 2.37
CA LYS A 552 21.17 26.94 1.87
C LYS A 552 20.44 25.61 1.69
N ARG A 553 19.72 25.16 2.73
CA ARG A 553 18.94 23.92 2.70
C ARG A 553 17.90 23.90 1.59
N LEU A 554 17.19 25.02 1.40
CA LEU A 554 16.21 25.18 0.33
C LEU A 554 16.85 25.08 -1.07
N ILE A 555 18.01 25.71 -1.28
CA ILE A 555 18.76 25.62 -2.56
C ILE A 555 19.16 24.16 -2.82
N ASP A 556 19.77 23.50 -1.83
CA ASP A 556 20.25 22.11 -1.96
C ASP A 556 19.09 21.15 -2.30
N ILE A 557 17.92 21.36 -1.67
CA ILE A 557 16.70 20.58 -1.95
C ILE A 557 16.17 20.83 -3.35
N ILE A 558 16.09 22.09 -3.78
CA ILE A 558 15.61 22.44 -5.13
C ILE A 558 16.54 21.87 -6.20
N ASP A 559 17.86 22.00 -6.03
CA ASP A 559 18.84 21.48 -6.97
C ASP A 559 18.78 19.93 -7.05
N LEU A 560 18.59 19.25 -5.91
CA LEU A 560 18.41 17.80 -5.87
C LEU A 560 17.14 17.37 -6.61
N VAL A 561 16.00 17.99 -6.31
CA VAL A 561 14.70 17.65 -6.91
C VAL A 561 14.70 17.98 -8.39
N PHE A 562 15.32 19.10 -8.79
CA PHE A 562 15.53 19.43 -10.20
C PHE A 562 16.32 18.32 -10.92
N SER A 563 17.42 17.86 -10.33
CA SER A 563 18.22 16.77 -10.89
C SER A 563 17.47 15.44 -10.97
N GLN A 564 16.57 15.16 -10.02
CA GLN A 564 15.71 13.97 -10.03
C GLN A 564 14.59 14.09 -11.08
N SER A 565 14.12 15.30 -11.33
CA SER A 565 13.07 15.59 -12.30
C SER A 565 13.59 15.64 -13.73
N GLU A 566 14.90 15.53 -13.98
CA GLU A 566 15.44 15.54 -15.34
C GLU A 566 14.78 14.45 -16.21
N PRO A 567 14.51 14.74 -17.49
CA PRO A 567 13.88 13.80 -18.40
C PRO A 567 14.69 12.50 -18.50
N TYR A 568 13.97 11.39 -18.44
CA TYR A 568 14.51 10.04 -18.52
C TYR A 568 14.77 9.61 -19.96
N LEU A 569 15.67 10.31 -20.64
CA LEU A 569 16.22 9.94 -21.94
C LEU A 569 17.67 10.44 -22.06
N SER A 570 18.49 9.68 -22.79
CA SER A 570 19.86 10.08 -23.14
C SER A 570 19.92 10.66 -24.56
N PHE A 571 20.52 11.83 -24.72
CA PHE A 571 20.62 12.54 -26.01
C PHE A 571 22.00 12.46 -26.64
N ASN A 572 22.05 12.50 -27.97
CA ASN A 572 23.29 12.61 -28.75
C ASN A 572 23.72 14.08 -28.82
N THR A 573 24.71 14.46 -28.01
CA THR A 573 25.22 15.84 -27.91
C THR A 573 25.92 16.34 -29.18
N MET A 574 26.24 15.44 -30.12
CA MET A 574 26.88 15.76 -31.41
C MET A 574 25.86 16.00 -32.53
N HIS A 575 24.56 15.91 -32.26
CA HIS A 575 23.53 16.07 -33.29
C HIS A 575 23.39 17.56 -33.74
N PRO A 576 23.31 17.85 -35.05
CA PRO A 576 23.29 19.23 -35.57
C PRO A 576 22.13 20.10 -35.07
N ASN A 577 20.98 19.48 -34.78
CA ASN A 577 19.74 20.16 -34.39
C ASN A 577 19.50 20.22 -32.86
N GLY A 578 20.50 19.89 -32.03
CA GLY A 578 20.42 19.98 -30.56
C GLY A 578 19.54 18.91 -29.90
N GLU A 579 19.18 19.12 -28.62
CA GLU A 579 18.48 18.17 -27.72
C GLU A 579 16.97 18.48 -27.52
N GLY A 580 16.31 19.03 -28.54
CA GLY A 580 14.92 19.49 -28.43
C GLY A 580 14.73 20.70 -27.50
N GLN A 581 13.47 21.00 -27.16
CA GLN A 581 13.11 22.14 -26.30
C GLN A 581 12.81 21.69 -24.87
N THR A 582 13.34 22.42 -23.88
CA THR A 582 13.00 22.26 -22.47
C THR A 582 11.76 23.04 -22.09
N ILE A 583 10.80 22.37 -21.45
CA ILE A 583 9.67 22.99 -20.76
C ILE A 583 9.70 22.52 -19.31
N LEU A 584 9.88 23.46 -18.39
CA LEU A 584 10.08 23.17 -16.97
C LEU A 584 9.14 24.01 -16.12
N PHE A 585 8.33 23.34 -15.31
CA PHE A 585 7.40 23.97 -14.39
C PHE A 585 7.76 23.66 -12.95
N TRP A 586 7.86 24.74 -12.16
CA TRP A 586 7.83 24.65 -10.71
C TRP A 586 6.45 25.09 -10.23
N ALA A 587 5.64 24.14 -9.77
CA ALA A 587 4.27 24.37 -9.35
C ALA A 587 4.17 24.47 -7.83
N VAL A 588 3.60 25.58 -7.35
CA VAL A 588 3.47 25.92 -5.94
C VAL A 588 2.16 26.66 -5.66
N SER A 589 1.75 26.69 -4.39
CA SER A 589 0.61 27.51 -3.98
C SER A 589 1.04 28.96 -3.68
N PRO A 590 0.11 29.94 -3.69
CA PRO A 590 0.39 31.32 -3.27
C PRO A 590 0.91 31.42 -1.83
N THR A 591 0.53 30.48 -0.96
CA THR A 591 1.03 30.44 0.44
C THR A 591 2.50 30.06 0.48
N VAL A 592 2.91 29.12 -0.36
CA VAL A 592 4.30 28.67 -0.47
C VAL A 592 5.18 29.75 -1.08
N GLU A 593 4.73 30.41 -2.16
CA GLU A 593 5.43 31.55 -2.75
C GLU A 593 5.69 32.66 -1.71
N LYS A 594 4.65 33.07 -0.97
CA LYS A 594 4.77 34.05 0.11
C LYS A 594 5.74 33.59 1.22
N ALA A 595 5.77 32.30 1.54
CA ALA A 595 6.65 31.75 2.57
C ALA A 595 8.12 31.69 2.16
N VAL A 596 8.41 31.48 0.86
CA VAL A 596 9.79 31.64 0.32
C VAL A 596 10.26 33.08 0.52
N GLY A 597 9.36 34.04 0.29
CA GLY A 597 9.63 35.46 0.51
C GLY A 597 10.29 36.14 -0.69
N ASN A 598 10.12 37.47 -0.76
CA ASN A 598 10.62 38.30 -1.87
C ASN A 598 11.93 39.03 -1.54
N GLU A 599 12.54 38.77 -0.39
CA GLU A 599 13.87 39.31 -0.07
C GLU A 599 14.85 38.91 -1.18
N ASN A 600 15.49 39.91 -1.80
CA ASN A 600 16.43 39.74 -2.93
C ASN A 600 15.90 38.95 -4.14
N LYS A 601 14.58 38.95 -4.40
CA LYS A 601 13.97 38.16 -5.49
C LYS A 601 14.33 36.67 -5.41
N LEU A 602 14.46 36.13 -4.19
CA LEU A 602 14.87 34.73 -3.96
C LEU A 602 13.98 33.74 -4.72
N PHE A 603 12.65 33.93 -4.71
CA PHE A 603 11.72 33.07 -5.45
C PHE A 603 12.03 33.02 -6.96
N GLU A 604 12.24 34.18 -7.60
CA GLU A 604 12.62 34.22 -9.01
C GLU A 604 13.99 33.59 -9.25
N THR A 605 14.93 33.76 -8.31
CA THR A 605 16.29 33.23 -8.43
C THR A 605 16.32 31.71 -8.32
N LEU A 606 15.43 31.12 -7.53
CA LEU A 606 15.33 29.68 -7.33
C LEU A 606 14.58 28.96 -8.46
N PHE A 607 13.51 29.57 -8.97
CA PHE A 607 12.57 28.92 -9.89
C PHE A 607 12.60 29.50 -11.33
N LYS A 608 13.59 30.35 -11.65
CA LYS A 608 13.93 30.82 -13.02
C LYS A 608 15.45 30.77 -13.29
N ARG A 609 16.16 29.86 -12.65
CA ARG A 609 17.60 29.61 -12.77
C ARG A 609 17.98 28.95 -14.10
N HIS A 610 17.12 28.08 -14.63
CA HIS A 610 17.38 27.29 -15.83
C HIS A 610 16.54 27.75 -17.04
N ALA A 611 17.04 27.47 -18.25
CA ALA A 611 16.32 27.80 -19.48
C ALA A 611 15.03 26.96 -19.60
N GLY A 612 13.92 27.62 -19.94
CA GLY A 612 12.60 26.99 -20.04
C GLY A 612 11.80 26.94 -18.73
N GLU A 613 12.36 27.46 -17.62
CA GLU A 613 11.67 27.50 -16.33
C GLU A 613 10.53 28.53 -16.28
N GLN A 614 9.37 28.05 -15.84
CA GLN A 614 8.19 28.86 -15.59
C GLN A 614 7.60 28.48 -14.24
N PRO A 615 7.71 29.34 -13.20
CA PRO A 615 7.00 29.09 -11.95
C PRO A 615 5.49 29.24 -12.19
N LEU A 616 4.73 28.26 -11.73
CA LEU A 616 3.27 28.24 -11.80
C LEU A 616 2.72 28.35 -10.37
N VAL A 617 2.05 29.46 -10.09
CA VAL A 617 1.48 29.76 -8.77
C VAL A 617 -0.04 29.76 -8.87
N GLU A 618 -0.68 28.73 -8.35
CA GLU A 618 -2.14 28.54 -8.46
C GLU A 618 -2.69 27.99 -7.11
N GLU A 619 -3.94 28.31 -6.77
CA GLU A 619 -4.54 27.95 -5.47
C GLU A 619 -4.81 26.44 -5.31
N GLU A 620 -4.93 25.72 -6.42
CA GLU A 620 -5.18 24.29 -6.48
C GLU A 620 -3.99 23.45 -6.01
N PHE A 621 -2.79 24.02 -5.95
CA PHE A 621 -1.61 23.31 -5.48
C PHE A 621 -1.57 23.21 -3.94
N PRO A 622 -1.27 22.03 -3.37
CA PRO A 622 -1.24 21.85 -1.93
C PRO A 622 -0.08 22.60 -1.27
N ASN A 623 -0.34 23.22 -0.11
CA ASN A 623 0.65 24.01 0.64
C ASN A 623 1.84 23.19 1.18
N HIS A 624 1.74 21.86 1.21
CA HIS A 624 2.74 20.96 1.77
C HIS A 624 3.59 20.28 0.68
N ILE A 625 3.44 20.66 -0.60
CA ILE A 625 4.18 20.08 -1.72
C ILE A 625 4.83 21.19 -2.57
N LEU A 626 6.04 20.94 -3.05
CA LEU A 626 6.65 21.60 -4.22
C LEU A 626 6.71 20.58 -5.35
N LEU A 627 6.17 20.90 -6.53
CA LEU A 627 6.18 20.00 -7.66
C LEU A 627 7.07 20.56 -8.77
N CYS A 628 7.94 19.71 -9.31
CA CYS A 628 8.81 20.01 -10.44
C CYS A 628 8.46 19.06 -11.59
N LEU A 629 8.07 19.62 -12.73
CA LEU A 629 7.85 18.89 -13.97
C LEU A 629 8.86 19.37 -15.00
N ASN A 630 9.76 18.49 -15.45
CA ASN A 630 10.69 18.79 -16.53
C ASN A 630 10.35 17.92 -17.74
N THR A 631 10.19 18.56 -18.89
CA THR A 631 9.92 17.87 -20.15
C THR A 631 10.87 18.34 -21.23
N ARG A 632 11.26 17.40 -22.09
CA ARG A 632 11.94 17.66 -23.35
C ARG A 632 11.00 17.29 -24.47
N VAL A 633 10.69 18.23 -25.34
CA VAL A 633 9.73 18.06 -26.44
C VAL A 633 10.38 18.37 -27.78
N ASN A 634 9.70 17.98 -28.85
CA ASN A 634 10.15 18.10 -30.24
C ASN A 634 11.44 17.33 -30.52
N LEU A 635 11.54 16.14 -29.93
CA LEU A 635 12.63 15.22 -30.18
C LEU A 635 12.35 14.41 -31.46
N MET A 636 13.42 14.11 -32.17
CA MET A 636 13.52 13.14 -33.26
C MET A 636 14.18 11.85 -32.74
N LEU A 637 13.95 10.72 -33.39
CA LEU A 637 14.51 9.43 -32.93
C LEU A 637 16.04 9.36 -33.08
N ASP A 638 16.61 10.00 -34.09
CA ASP A 638 18.06 10.07 -34.35
C ASP A 638 18.83 10.89 -33.29
N GLN A 639 18.13 11.75 -32.54
CA GLN A 639 18.67 12.47 -31.38
C GLN A 639 18.85 11.57 -30.14
N LEU A 640 18.26 10.37 -30.13
CA LEU A 640 18.31 9.47 -28.97
C LEU A 640 19.61 8.64 -29.00
N ARG A 641 20.48 8.88 -28.02
CA ARG A 641 21.83 8.28 -27.96
C ARG A 641 21.82 6.75 -28.03
N LYS A 642 20.87 6.10 -27.34
CA LYS A 642 20.83 4.63 -27.25
C LYS A 642 20.34 3.96 -28.53
N LEU A 643 19.59 4.67 -29.38
CA LEU A 643 19.11 4.18 -30.68
C LEU A 643 20.11 4.45 -31.83
N HIS A 644 21.14 5.26 -31.59
CA HIS A 644 22.07 5.64 -32.64
C HIS A 644 22.93 4.44 -33.08
N PRO A 645 23.07 4.15 -34.38
CA PRO A 645 23.83 2.99 -34.89
C PRO A 645 25.35 3.15 -34.81
N GLY A 646 25.80 4.35 -34.45
CA GLY A 646 27.21 4.75 -34.46
C GLY A 646 27.68 5.14 -35.86
N ASP A 647 28.85 5.76 -35.95
CA ASP A 647 29.51 5.99 -37.25
C ASP A 647 30.49 4.84 -37.57
N PRO A 648 30.17 3.95 -38.52
CA PRO A 648 31.05 2.84 -38.88
C PRO A 648 32.29 3.28 -39.69
N THR A 649 32.32 4.52 -40.18
CA THR A 649 33.37 5.04 -41.06
C THR A 649 34.48 5.76 -40.30
N GLU A 650 34.22 6.23 -39.09
CA GLU A 650 35.19 6.95 -38.26
C GLU A 650 35.59 6.15 -37.00
N LYS A 651 36.86 5.70 -36.94
CA LYS A 651 37.42 4.99 -35.77
C LYS A 651 37.97 5.91 -34.67
N ASN A 652 37.44 7.13 -34.55
CA ASN A 652 37.91 8.11 -33.57
C ASN A 652 37.02 8.11 -32.31
N VAL A 653 37.59 8.43 -31.14
CA VAL A 653 36.88 8.55 -29.85
C VAL A 653 35.81 9.64 -29.87
N ALA A 654 35.94 10.63 -30.75
CA ALA A 654 34.99 11.72 -30.93
C ALA A 654 33.77 11.36 -31.82
N ALA A 655 33.82 10.24 -32.54
CA ALA A 655 32.72 9.81 -33.41
C ALA A 655 31.54 9.28 -32.57
N PRO A 656 30.28 9.44 -33.03
CA PRO A 656 29.12 8.87 -32.36
C PRO A 656 29.30 7.37 -32.15
N GLN A 657 29.33 6.94 -30.89
CA GLN A 657 29.43 5.53 -30.54
C GLN A 657 28.09 4.83 -30.81
N GLN A 658 28.14 3.53 -31.06
CA GLN A 658 26.95 2.71 -31.17
C GLN A 658 26.18 2.70 -29.84
N GLY A 659 24.88 2.97 -29.90
CA GLY A 659 23.98 2.98 -28.76
C GLY A 659 23.61 1.57 -28.30
N SER A 660 23.28 1.41 -27.02
CA SER A 660 23.00 0.10 -26.43
C SER A 660 21.75 -0.58 -26.99
N TYR A 661 20.73 0.18 -27.43
CA TYR A 661 19.52 -0.39 -28.02
C TYR A 661 19.75 -0.83 -29.46
N ASP A 662 20.50 -0.06 -30.25
CA ASP A 662 20.94 -0.50 -31.57
C ASP A 662 21.84 -1.74 -31.47
N GLN A 663 22.80 -1.75 -30.54
CA GLN A 663 23.67 -2.91 -30.31
C GLN A 663 22.85 -4.17 -29.98
N ALA A 664 21.95 -4.09 -28.99
CA ALA A 664 21.11 -5.22 -28.59
C ALA A 664 20.20 -5.70 -29.74
N TYR A 665 19.67 -4.76 -30.53
CA TYR A 665 18.89 -5.08 -31.71
C TYR A 665 19.71 -5.82 -32.76
N ARG A 666 20.93 -5.36 -33.07
CA ARG A 666 21.82 -6.02 -34.04
C ARG A 666 22.29 -7.40 -33.57
N GLU A 667 22.63 -7.55 -32.29
CA GLU A 667 22.98 -8.85 -31.70
C GLU A 667 21.83 -9.86 -31.79
N MET A 668 20.59 -9.40 -31.54
CA MET A 668 19.40 -10.23 -31.74
C MET A 668 19.22 -10.62 -33.21
N LEU A 669 19.38 -9.68 -34.15
CA LEU A 669 19.31 -10.00 -35.58
C LEU A 669 20.37 -11.01 -36.00
N GLN A 670 21.60 -10.88 -35.52
CA GLN A 670 22.67 -11.84 -35.77
C GLN A 670 22.28 -13.24 -35.28
N ARG A 671 21.74 -13.37 -34.07
CA ARG A 671 21.25 -14.66 -33.54
C ARG A 671 20.15 -15.27 -34.41
N ILE A 672 19.18 -14.46 -34.87
CA ILE A 672 18.11 -14.92 -35.77
C ILE A 672 18.68 -15.41 -37.10
N LEU A 673 19.64 -14.67 -37.68
CA LEU A 673 20.30 -15.04 -38.93
C LEU A 673 21.15 -16.31 -38.78
N GLU A 674 21.90 -16.45 -37.69
CA GLU A 674 22.66 -17.66 -37.39
C GLU A 674 21.78 -18.90 -37.18
N ASP A 675 20.66 -18.76 -36.46
CA ASP A 675 19.71 -19.85 -36.23
C ASP A 675 19.09 -20.32 -37.55
N LYS A 676 18.67 -19.37 -38.42
CA LYS A 676 18.22 -19.68 -39.79
C LYS A 676 19.30 -20.38 -40.61
N ARG A 677 20.57 -19.97 -40.52
CA ARG A 677 21.67 -20.61 -41.24
C ARG A 677 21.93 -22.04 -40.74
N LYS A 678 21.90 -22.27 -39.43
CA LYS A 678 22.10 -23.60 -38.82
C LYS A 678 20.88 -24.51 -39.03
N HIS A 679 19.67 -23.95 -39.13
CA HIS A 679 18.42 -24.70 -39.19
C HIS A 679 17.44 -24.11 -40.24
N PRO A 680 17.74 -24.22 -41.56
CA PRO A 680 17.00 -23.53 -42.62
C PRO A 680 15.52 -23.94 -42.73
N ASN A 681 15.16 -25.14 -42.27
CA ASN A 681 13.80 -25.70 -42.33
C ASN A 681 13.03 -25.62 -41.00
N LYS A 682 13.56 -24.94 -39.98
CA LYS A 682 12.86 -24.71 -38.70
C LYS A 682 12.50 -23.25 -38.55
N ALA A 683 11.33 -22.98 -37.96
CA ALA A 683 11.00 -21.62 -37.54
C ALA A 683 12.05 -21.13 -36.53
N ALA A 684 12.56 -19.91 -36.74
CA ALA A 684 13.53 -19.29 -35.84
C ALA A 684 12.99 -19.28 -34.41
N ARG A 685 13.84 -19.61 -33.43
CA ARG A 685 13.44 -19.63 -32.02
C ARG A 685 13.28 -18.22 -31.42
N ASP A 686 14.03 -17.26 -31.96
CA ASP A 686 14.01 -15.85 -31.56
C ASP A 686 13.03 -15.06 -32.45
N PHE A 687 12.23 -14.17 -31.84
CA PHE A 687 11.23 -13.32 -32.52
C PHE A 687 11.73 -11.87 -32.60
N THR A 688 11.49 -11.18 -33.72
CA THR A 688 11.84 -9.76 -33.88
C THR A 688 10.89 -8.89 -33.07
N PRO A 689 11.32 -7.73 -32.53
CA PRO A 689 10.44 -6.83 -31.76
C PRO A 689 9.38 -6.14 -32.62
N HIS A 690 9.44 -6.31 -33.94
CA HIS A 690 8.55 -5.69 -34.92
C HIS A 690 7.20 -6.40 -35.01
N LEU A 691 6.16 -5.63 -35.39
CA LEU A 691 4.83 -6.18 -35.66
C LEU A 691 4.82 -7.06 -36.91
N ASP A 692 5.58 -6.66 -37.94
CA ASP A 692 5.80 -7.46 -39.13
C ASP A 692 7.18 -8.13 -39.04
N ARG A 693 7.20 -9.44 -39.31
CA ARG A 693 8.42 -10.26 -39.26
C ARG A 693 9.48 -9.82 -40.26
N GLU A 694 9.15 -9.03 -41.28
CA GLU A 694 10.06 -8.60 -42.35
C GLU A 694 10.64 -7.20 -42.12
N TRP A 695 10.15 -6.44 -41.12
CA TRP A 695 10.61 -5.05 -40.88
C TRP A 695 12.07 -4.93 -40.43
N HIS A 696 12.70 -6.03 -40.02
CA HIS A 696 14.14 -6.05 -39.76
C HIS A 696 14.99 -6.13 -41.04
N LYS A 697 14.36 -6.34 -42.20
CA LYS A 697 15.08 -6.45 -43.46
C LYS A 697 15.38 -5.07 -44.04
N PRO A 698 16.59 -4.86 -44.59
CA PRO A 698 16.97 -3.60 -45.21
C PRO A 698 15.95 -3.13 -46.27
N GLY A 699 15.59 -1.85 -46.23
CA GLY A 699 14.68 -1.22 -47.20
C GLY A 699 13.21 -1.65 -47.11
N VAL A 700 12.82 -2.40 -46.07
CA VAL A 700 11.40 -2.68 -45.76
C VAL A 700 10.82 -1.63 -44.82
N LEU A 701 11.57 -1.26 -43.78
CA LEU A 701 11.28 -0.14 -42.90
C LEU A 701 12.38 0.93 -43.09
N PRO A 702 12.05 2.22 -43.18
CA PRO A 702 13.05 3.28 -43.20
C PRO A 702 13.94 3.25 -41.95
N GLU A 703 15.23 3.51 -42.13
CA GLU A 703 16.17 3.58 -41.01
C GLU A 703 15.92 4.81 -40.13
N ILE A 704 16.15 4.66 -38.82
CA ILE A 704 15.96 5.75 -37.84
C ILE A 704 16.91 6.92 -38.12
N VAL A 705 18.14 6.61 -38.55
CA VAL A 705 19.16 7.61 -38.86
C VAL A 705 19.25 7.80 -40.37
N PRO A 706 19.00 9.02 -40.88
CA PRO A 706 19.10 9.31 -42.31
C PRO A 706 20.50 8.95 -42.88
N GLY A 707 20.53 8.34 -44.06
CA GLY A 707 21.79 7.95 -44.75
C GLY A 707 22.33 6.57 -44.38
N PHE A 708 21.77 5.89 -43.37
CA PHE A 708 22.18 4.50 -43.05
C PHE A 708 21.69 3.49 -44.10
N ASP A 709 20.61 3.80 -44.82
CA ASP A 709 20.16 3.06 -46.01
C ASP A 709 21.25 2.98 -47.09
N ASP A 710 22.06 4.04 -47.25
CA ASP A 710 23.17 4.05 -48.21
C ASP A 710 24.28 3.07 -47.81
N VAL A 711 24.52 2.89 -46.50
CA VAL A 711 25.46 1.89 -45.97
C VAL A 711 24.96 0.48 -46.26
N HIS A 712 23.68 0.20 -46.01
CA HIS A 712 23.07 -1.08 -46.36
C HIS A 712 23.11 -1.33 -47.87
N GLN A 713 22.86 -0.30 -48.68
CA GLN A 713 22.93 -0.35 -50.13
C GLN A 713 24.31 -0.77 -50.62
N ILE A 714 25.36 -0.12 -50.13
CA ILE A 714 26.75 -0.46 -50.46
C ILE A 714 27.07 -1.91 -50.05
N ARG A 715 26.59 -2.36 -48.88
CA ARG A 715 26.89 -3.70 -48.34
C ARG A 715 26.33 -4.85 -49.20
N TRP A 716 25.10 -4.75 -49.70
CA TRP A 716 24.54 -5.80 -50.55
C TRP A 716 25.09 -5.77 -51.97
N GLN A 717 25.41 -4.59 -52.49
CA GLN A 717 26.13 -4.45 -53.77
C GLN A 717 27.52 -5.09 -53.70
N GLN A 718 28.25 -4.90 -52.60
CA GLN A 718 29.52 -5.59 -52.35
C GLN A 718 29.34 -7.11 -52.28
N ALA A 719 28.30 -7.59 -51.59
CA ALA A 719 28.04 -9.03 -51.50
C ALA A 719 27.76 -9.66 -52.87
N PHE A 720 27.03 -8.99 -53.76
CA PHE A 720 26.86 -9.49 -55.14
C PHE A 720 28.22 -9.71 -55.82
N VAL A 721 29.09 -8.70 -55.79
CA VAL A 721 30.39 -8.77 -56.46
C VAL A 721 31.29 -9.84 -55.84
N LEU A 722 31.37 -9.89 -54.51
CA LEU A 722 32.15 -10.90 -53.79
C LEU A 722 31.61 -12.32 -54.07
N GLY A 723 30.28 -12.48 -54.11
CA GLY A 723 29.64 -13.78 -54.36
C GLY A 723 29.93 -14.29 -55.77
N VAL A 724 29.94 -13.42 -56.77
CA VAL A 724 30.30 -13.77 -58.15
C VAL A 724 31.81 -14.03 -58.28
N ALA A 725 32.65 -13.20 -57.67
CA ALA A 725 34.11 -13.35 -57.74
C ALA A 725 34.62 -14.61 -57.03
N LEU A 726 34.06 -14.95 -55.87
CA LEU A 726 34.44 -16.15 -55.11
C LEU A 726 33.74 -17.42 -55.62
N ASP A 727 33.00 -17.30 -56.73
CA ASP A 727 32.28 -18.40 -57.37
C ASP A 727 31.26 -19.06 -56.43
N LEU A 728 30.67 -18.23 -55.56
CA LEU A 728 29.57 -18.56 -54.64
C LEU A 728 28.21 -18.37 -55.31
N LEU A 729 28.08 -17.43 -56.25
CA LEU A 729 26.87 -17.16 -57.03
C LEU A 729 27.08 -17.59 -58.50
N ARG A 730 26.74 -18.84 -58.82
CA ARG A 730 26.98 -19.42 -60.15
C ARG A 730 25.72 -19.44 -61.00
N GLN A 731 25.91 -19.12 -62.27
CA GLN A 731 24.90 -19.29 -63.31
C GLN A 731 25.09 -20.66 -63.96
N GLU A 732 24.09 -21.52 -63.82
CA GLU A 732 24.13 -22.91 -64.30
C GLU A 732 22.90 -23.23 -65.14
N VAL A 733 22.92 -24.36 -65.86
CA VAL A 733 21.73 -24.93 -66.50
C VAL A 733 21.39 -26.23 -65.80
N ARG A 734 20.28 -26.24 -65.05
CA ARG A 734 19.78 -27.44 -64.35
C ARG A 734 18.49 -27.89 -65.02
N TYR A 735 18.42 -29.16 -65.40
CA TYR A 735 17.26 -29.75 -66.09
C TYR A 735 16.80 -28.99 -67.35
N GLY A 736 17.74 -28.37 -68.07
CA GLY A 736 17.46 -27.60 -69.29
C GLY A 736 17.03 -26.13 -69.05
N GLU A 737 16.91 -25.70 -67.79
CA GLU A 737 16.58 -24.31 -67.45
C GLU A 737 17.81 -23.57 -66.90
N PRO A 738 18.03 -22.31 -67.32
CA PRO A 738 19.04 -21.47 -66.70
C PRO A 738 18.61 -21.14 -65.27
N VAL A 739 19.50 -21.34 -64.31
CA VAL A 739 19.29 -21.04 -62.89
C VAL A 739 20.53 -20.37 -62.30
N THR A 740 20.33 -19.55 -61.28
CA THR A 740 21.43 -19.05 -60.44
C THR A 740 21.41 -19.78 -59.11
N VAL A 741 22.57 -20.27 -58.68
CA VAL A 741 22.74 -21.08 -57.46
C VAL A 741 23.72 -20.39 -56.52
N LEU A 742 23.32 -20.25 -55.26
CA LEU A 742 24.19 -19.85 -54.16
C LEU A 742 24.81 -21.11 -53.52
N TYR A 743 26.13 -21.13 -53.45
CA TYR A 743 26.93 -22.19 -52.86
C TYR A 743 27.42 -21.78 -51.47
N ASP A 744 27.10 -22.58 -50.45
CA ASP A 744 27.75 -22.48 -49.14
C ASP A 744 29.00 -23.37 -49.14
N ARG A 745 30.18 -22.74 -49.24
CA ARG A 745 31.49 -23.44 -49.27
C ARG A 745 31.73 -24.32 -48.04
N GLU A 746 31.11 -24.01 -46.90
CA GLU A 746 31.26 -24.81 -45.67
C GLU A 746 30.44 -26.10 -45.71
N ARG A 747 29.50 -26.23 -46.64
CA ARG A 747 28.58 -27.39 -46.80
C ARG A 747 28.65 -28.03 -48.19
N GLN A 748 29.70 -27.73 -48.97
CA GLN A 748 29.88 -28.25 -50.32
C GLN A 748 29.77 -29.79 -50.35
N GLY A 749 28.95 -30.31 -51.29
CA GLY A 749 28.71 -31.75 -51.46
C GLY A 749 27.51 -32.33 -50.69
N THR A 750 26.78 -31.50 -49.94
CA THR A 750 25.50 -31.89 -49.33
C THR A 750 24.31 -31.26 -50.07
N PRO A 751 23.12 -31.89 -50.12
CA PRO A 751 21.92 -31.29 -50.73
C PRO A 751 21.50 -29.96 -50.10
N GLU A 752 22.00 -29.65 -48.90
CA GLU A 752 21.74 -28.42 -48.14
C GLU A 752 22.78 -27.31 -48.38
N GLY A 753 23.87 -27.61 -49.10
CA GLY A 753 24.95 -26.66 -49.42
C GLY A 753 24.79 -25.89 -50.73
N GLU A 754 23.75 -26.23 -51.51
CA GLU A 754 23.42 -25.58 -52.79
C GLU A 754 21.98 -25.09 -52.75
N GLN A 755 21.77 -23.79 -52.97
CA GLN A 755 20.44 -23.20 -53.00
C GLN A 755 20.20 -22.55 -54.37
N ILE A 756 19.20 -23.01 -55.12
CA ILE A 756 18.72 -22.27 -56.30
C ILE A 756 18.10 -20.98 -55.81
N VAL A 757 18.72 -19.85 -56.14
CA VAL A 757 18.31 -18.52 -55.66
C VAL A 757 17.40 -17.80 -56.63
N GLN A 758 17.48 -18.15 -57.92
CA GLN A 758 16.69 -17.53 -58.98
C GLN A 758 16.61 -18.44 -60.20
N GLN A 759 15.47 -18.42 -60.90
CA GLN A 759 15.34 -18.94 -62.26
C GLN A 759 15.80 -17.87 -63.26
N GLY A 760 16.70 -18.24 -64.16
CA GLY A 760 17.35 -17.34 -65.13
C GLY A 760 18.73 -16.84 -64.70
N HIS A 761 19.38 -16.13 -65.63
CA HIS A 761 20.70 -15.52 -65.49
C HIS A 761 20.62 -13.98 -65.43
N ASP A 762 19.53 -13.45 -64.87
CA ASP A 762 19.32 -12.00 -64.72
C ASP A 762 19.97 -11.49 -63.43
N ASP A 763 21.14 -10.89 -63.58
CA ASP A 763 21.92 -10.33 -62.48
C ASP A 763 21.24 -9.14 -61.78
N LEU A 764 20.35 -8.40 -62.45
CA LEU A 764 19.62 -7.27 -61.82
C LEU A 764 18.55 -7.80 -60.86
N ALA A 765 17.80 -8.81 -61.31
CA ALA A 765 16.86 -9.51 -60.44
C ALA A 765 17.57 -10.21 -59.28
N LEU A 766 18.76 -10.77 -59.49
CA LEU A 766 19.59 -11.36 -58.42
C LEU A 766 20.01 -10.32 -57.39
N LEU A 767 20.40 -9.14 -57.87
CA LEU A 767 20.84 -8.02 -57.05
C LEU A 767 19.70 -7.47 -56.17
N GLU A 768 18.49 -7.32 -56.73
CA GLU A 768 17.27 -7.00 -55.96
C GLU A 768 16.89 -8.10 -54.98
N LEU A 769 17.15 -9.36 -55.32
CA LEU A 769 16.88 -10.48 -54.43
C LEU A 769 17.84 -10.48 -53.23
N LEU A 770 19.13 -10.16 -53.45
CA LEU A 770 20.11 -9.97 -52.36
C LEU A 770 19.68 -8.86 -51.39
N ARG A 771 19.11 -7.75 -51.87
CA ARG A 771 18.57 -6.67 -51.01
C ARG A 771 17.62 -7.19 -49.93
N THR A 772 16.84 -8.22 -50.24
CA THR A 772 15.83 -8.81 -49.32
C THR A 772 16.32 -10.05 -48.57
N ARG A 773 17.59 -10.45 -48.77
CA ARG A 773 18.22 -11.68 -48.23
C ARG A 773 19.52 -11.38 -47.46
N PRO A 774 19.42 -10.78 -46.26
CA PRO A 774 20.58 -10.51 -45.40
C PRO A 774 21.35 -11.77 -45.02
N ASP A 775 20.69 -12.93 -44.96
CA ASP A 775 21.32 -14.24 -44.71
C ASP A 775 22.37 -14.59 -45.78
N TRP A 776 22.12 -14.25 -47.03
CA TRP A 776 23.05 -14.48 -48.13
C TRP A 776 24.18 -13.46 -48.15
N ILE A 777 23.88 -12.20 -47.86
CA ILE A 777 24.86 -11.13 -47.75
C ILE A 777 25.90 -11.48 -46.68
N GLU A 778 25.47 -11.89 -45.48
CA GLU A 778 26.38 -12.27 -44.40
C GLU A 778 27.17 -13.55 -44.71
N ALA A 779 26.56 -14.54 -45.38
CA ALA A 779 27.28 -15.75 -45.78
C ALA A 779 28.41 -15.46 -46.77
N ILE A 780 28.15 -14.58 -47.75
CA ILE A 780 29.13 -14.18 -48.76
C ILE A 780 30.26 -13.35 -48.13
N HIS A 781 29.92 -12.32 -47.33
CA HIS A 781 30.93 -11.51 -46.63
C HIS A 781 31.75 -12.34 -45.65
N GLY A 782 31.11 -13.22 -44.86
CA GLY A 782 31.82 -14.08 -43.92
C GLY A 782 32.80 -15.06 -44.60
N TRP A 783 32.49 -15.52 -45.82
CA TRP A 783 33.45 -16.30 -46.60
C TRP A 783 34.54 -15.42 -47.20
N ALA A 784 34.20 -14.24 -47.71
CA ALA A 784 35.17 -13.28 -48.24
C ALA A 784 36.20 -12.88 -47.18
N ASP A 785 35.77 -12.56 -45.96
CA ASP A 785 36.63 -12.22 -44.83
C ASP A 785 37.57 -13.38 -44.47
N LYS A 786 37.09 -14.63 -44.53
CA LYS A 786 37.94 -15.82 -44.31
C LYS A 786 38.99 -15.99 -45.41
N VAL A 787 38.61 -15.78 -46.67
CA VAL A 787 39.54 -15.83 -47.81
C VAL A 787 40.57 -14.71 -47.69
N GLU A 788 40.16 -13.52 -47.26
CA GLU A 788 41.02 -12.36 -47.09
C GLU A 788 42.02 -12.56 -45.92
N ALA A 789 41.53 -13.01 -44.77
CA ALA A 789 42.35 -13.26 -43.58
C ALA A 789 43.29 -14.47 -43.74
N GLY A 790 42.83 -15.54 -44.40
CA GLY A 790 43.59 -16.76 -44.63
C GLY A 790 44.42 -16.78 -45.91
N ARG A 791 44.30 -15.74 -46.75
CA ARG A 791 44.87 -15.64 -48.12
C ARG A 791 44.60 -16.92 -48.93
N LEU A 792 43.36 -17.36 -49.03
CA LEU A 792 43.08 -18.69 -49.58
C LEU A 792 43.14 -18.74 -51.12
N ASP A 793 43.75 -19.79 -51.67
CA ASP A 793 43.76 -20.14 -53.09
C ASP A 793 42.56 -21.02 -53.50
N ALA A 794 42.47 -21.38 -54.80
CA ALA A 794 41.32 -22.11 -55.34
C ALA A 794 41.12 -23.51 -54.73
N GLN A 795 42.16 -24.04 -54.06
CA GLN A 795 42.18 -25.33 -53.39
C GLN A 795 41.97 -25.19 -51.87
N GLY A 796 41.73 -23.97 -51.38
CA GLY A 796 41.50 -23.67 -49.97
C GLY A 796 42.78 -23.65 -49.13
N GLN A 797 43.96 -23.58 -49.76
CA GLN A 797 45.25 -23.48 -49.08
C GLN A 797 45.68 -22.02 -48.96
N THR A 798 46.53 -21.70 -47.97
CA THR A 798 47.10 -20.36 -47.82
C THR A 798 48.05 -20.07 -48.98
N ALA A 799 47.64 -19.16 -49.86
CA ALA A 799 48.43 -18.63 -50.96
C ALA A 799 49.67 -17.90 -50.44
N THR A 800 50.82 -18.17 -51.06
CA THR A 800 52.09 -17.49 -50.77
C THR A 800 52.11 -16.08 -51.34
N GLU A 801 51.41 -15.85 -52.46
CA GLU A 801 51.29 -14.55 -53.11
C GLU A 801 49.82 -14.10 -53.22
N PRO A 802 49.53 -12.79 -53.11
CA PRO A 802 48.15 -12.27 -53.15
C PRO A 802 47.45 -12.57 -54.48
N GLU A 803 48.22 -12.63 -55.57
CA GLU A 803 47.75 -12.91 -56.93
C GLU A 803 47.24 -14.34 -57.11
N GLN A 804 47.61 -15.23 -56.20
CA GLN A 804 47.19 -16.63 -56.18
C GLN A 804 45.92 -16.85 -55.34
N THR A 805 45.42 -15.81 -54.66
CA THR A 805 44.18 -15.90 -53.90
C THR A 805 42.96 -16.01 -54.82
N VAL A 806 41.95 -16.78 -54.42
CA VAL A 806 40.70 -16.95 -55.19
C VAL A 806 40.01 -15.62 -55.42
N LEU A 807 40.02 -14.77 -54.40
CA LEU A 807 39.37 -13.46 -54.46
C LEU A 807 40.01 -12.59 -55.56
N TYR A 808 41.35 -12.56 -55.62
CA TYR A 808 42.07 -11.81 -56.63
C TYR A 808 41.85 -12.37 -58.04
N GLN A 809 41.95 -13.69 -58.22
CA GLN A 809 41.73 -14.35 -59.51
C GLN A 809 40.30 -14.18 -60.02
N GLY A 810 39.32 -14.29 -59.12
CA GLY A 810 37.91 -14.11 -59.40
C GLY A 810 37.56 -12.68 -59.82
N LEU A 811 38.07 -11.68 -59.11
CA LEU A 811 37.83 -10.27 -59.43
C LEU A 811 38.49 -9.83 -60.76
N ARG A 812 39.49 -10.57 -61.24
CA ARG A 812 40.14 -10.37 -62.55
C ARG A 812 39.54 -11.21 -63.68
N SER A 813 38.59 -12.10 -63.40
CA SER A 813 37.95 -12.91 -64.44
C SER A 813 37.18 -12.01 -65.41
N ALA A 814 37.41 -12.19 -66.72
CA ALA A 814 36.69 -11.47 -67.77
C ALA A 814 35.17 -11.68 -67.69
N GLU A 815 34.73 -12.84 -67.20
CA GLU A 815 33.32 -13.16 -66.98
C GLU A 815 32.72 -12.37 -65.81
N VAL A 816 33.44 -12.30 -64.68
CA VAL A 816 33.03 -11.53 -63.50
C VAL A 816 32.97 -10.04 -63.82
N LEU A 817 34.00 -9.52 -64.50
CA LEU A 817 34.04 -8.15 -64.98
C LEU A 817 32.90 -7.85 -65.97
N ALA A 818 32.59 -8.77 -66.89
CA ALA A 818 31.46 -8.62 -67.80
C ALA A 818 30.11 -8.55 -67.06
N ARG A 819 29.90 -9.40 -66.05
CA ARG A 819 28.66 -9.38 -65.21
C ARG A 819 28.53 -8.08 -64.42
N ILE A 820 29.61 -7.60 -63.82
CA ILE A 820 29.65 -6.31 -63.10
C ILE A 820 29.34 -5.16 -64.07
N LEU A 821 29.93 -5.17 -65.27
CA LEU A 821 29.69 -4.14 -66.30
C LEU A 821 28.28 -4.19 -66.92
N ARG A 822 27.61 -5.36 -66.92
CA ARG A 822 26.20 -5.46 -67.35
C ARG A 822 25.26 -4.74 -66.38
N LEU A 823 25.53 -4.82 -65.07
CA LEU A 823 24.75 -4.12 -64.05
C LEU A 823 24.87 -2.60 -64.15
N SER A 824 26.00 -2.07 -64.63
CA SER A 824 26.15 -0.63 -64.91
C SER A 824 25.54 -0.19 -66.24
N THR A 825 25.04 -1.11 -67.08
CA THR A 825 24.57 -0.81 -68.45
C THR A 825 23.08 -1.08 -68.71
N ASN A 826 22.33 -1.71 -67.79
CA ASN A 826 20.89 -1.99 -67.94
C ASN A 826 19.96 -1.00 -67.18
N ARG A 827 19.53 0.04 -67.92
CA ARG A 827 18.51 1.12 -67.77
C ARG A 827 17.60 1.30 -66.52
N SER A 828 17.58 2.56 -66.04
CA SER A 828 16.40 3.48 -65.96
C SER A 828 16.87 4.96 -65.93
N PRO A 829 16.12 5.98 -66.42
CA PRO A 829 16.56 7.39 -66.46
C PRO A 829 16.44 8.14 -65.12
N ALA A 830 16.57 7.45 -63.98
CA ALA A 830 16.55 8.07 -62.67
C ALA A 830 17.99 8.28 -62.18
N ALA A 831 18.49 9.50 -62.35
CA ALA A 831 19.89 9.93 -62.16
C ALA A 831 20.54 9.63 -60.79
N GLN A 832 19.80 9.16 -59.77
CA GLN A 832 20.36 8.79 -58.46
C GLN A 832 20.86 7.33 -58.37
N ALA A 833 20.33 6.42 -59.18
CA ALA A 833 20.80 5.02 -59.19
C ALA A 833 22.19 4.90 -59.84
N ASP A 834 22.49 5.75 -60.83
CA ASP A 834 23.75 5.79 -61.55
C ASP A 834 24.91 6.28 -60.67
N GLU A 835 24.69 7.29 -59.83
CA GLU A 835 25.73 7.80 -58.91
C GLU A 835 26.07 6.79 -57.80
N LYS A 836 25.06 6.14 -57.22
CA LYS A 836 25.23 5.17 -56.13
C LYS A 836 25.90 3.87 -56.61
N THR A 837 25.50 3.37 -57.78
CA THR A 837 26.13 2.19 -58.41
C THR A 837 27.58 2.48 -58.80
N SER A 838 27.85 3.68 -59.32
CA SER A 838 29.22 4.11 -59.64
C SER A 838 30.10 4.25 -58.38
N ARG A 839 29.58 4.81 -57.29
CA ARG A 839 30.29 4.89 -55.98
C ARG A 839 30.55 3.51 -55.38
N ALA A 840 29.63 2.56 -55.51
CA ALA A 840 29.82 1.19 -55.03
C ALA A 840 30.91 0.46 -55.82
N MET A 841 30.92 0.60 -57.14
CA MET A 841 32.01 0.11 -57.99
C MET A 841 33.34 0.79 -57.63
N GLU A 842 33.36 2.10 -57.44
CA GLU A 842 34.56 2.85 -57.04
C GLU A 842 35.09 2.40 -55.67
N THR A 843 34.21 2.14 -54.70
CA THR A 843 34.57 1.61 -53.37
C THR A 843 35.11 0.19 -53.47
N LEU A 844 34.53 -0.64 -54.32
CA LEU A 844 34.98 -2.00 -54.58
C LEU A 844 36.36 -2.01 -55.26
N PHE A 845 36.58 -1.16 -56.26
CA PHE A 845 37.89 -0.96 -56.89
C PHE A 845 38.91 -0.39 -55.90
N ARG A 846 38.52 0.52 -55.00
CA ARG A 846 39.38 1.02 -53.91
C ARG A 846 39.74 -0.08 -52.91
N LYS A 847 38.81 -0.97 -52.53
CA LYS A 847 39.09 -2.12 -51.66
C LYS A 847 39.98 -3.15 -52.36
N LEU A 848 39.75 -3.43 -53.65
CA LEU A 848 40.66 -4.22 -54.49
C LEU A 848 42.06 -3.63 -54.51
N HIS A 849 42.15 -2.31 -54.74
CA HIS A 849 43.42 -1.59 -54.70
C HIS A 849 44.08 -1.72 -53.33
N ALA A 850 43.33 -1.50 -52.24
CA ALA A 850 43.80 -1.62 -50.86
C ALA A 850 44.24 -3.05 -50.50
N PHE A 851 43.54 -4.09 -50.96
CA PHE A 851 43.91 -5.49 -50.77
C PHE A 851 45.22 -5.82 -51.50
N VAL A 852 45.39 -5.31 -52.73
CA VAL A 852 46.61 -5.45 -53.54
C VAL A 852 47.78 -4.66 -52.95
N THR A 853 47.54 -3.49 -52.35
CA THR A 853 48.59 -2.67 -51.70
C THR A 853 48.93 -3.15 -50.30
N ALA A 854 47.96 -3.55 -49.47
CA ALA A 854 48.19 -4.01 -48.09
C ALA A 854 48.92 -5.36 -48.01
N THR A 855 48.84 -6.17 -49.06
CA THR A 855 49.56 -7.45 -49.14
C THR A 855 50.97 -7.34 -49.74
N ARG A 856 51.37 -6.16 -50.24
CA ARG A 856 52.73 -5.87 -50.70
C ARG A 856 53.36 -4.77 -49.82
N THR A 857 53.87 -5.16 -48.66
CA THR A 857 54.69 -4.27 -47.81
C THR A 857 56.10 -3.99 -48.34
N GLU A 858 56.42 -4.38 -49.57
CA GLU A 858 57.62 -3.92 -50.27
C GLU A 858 57.22 -3.24 -51.58
N LEU A 859 57.61 -1.97 -51.72
CA LEU A 859 57.38 -1.10 -52.87
C LEU A 859 57.70 -1.82 -54.19
N ALA A 860 56.66 -2.22 -54.93
CA ALA A 860 56.81 -2.75 -56.28
C ALA A 860 57.20 -1.62 -57.27
N PRO A 861 58.14 -1.85 -58.20
CA PRO A 861 58.57 -0.84 -59.16
C PRO A 861 57.45 -0.48 -60.17
N PRO A 862 57.43 0.75 -60.72
CA PRO A 862 56.36 1.29 -61.57
C PRO A 862 56.04 0.47 -62.83
N GLU A 863 56.99 -0.36 -63.29
CA GLU A 863 56.80 -1.26 -64.44
C GLU A 863 55.79 -2.39 -64.17
N GLN A 864 55.67 -2.87 -62.92
CA GLN A 864 54.69 -3.92 -62.56
C GLN A 864 53.26 -3.38 -62.49
N PHE A 865 53.06 -2.09 -62.18
CA PHE A 865 51.74 -1.47 -62.21
C PHE A 865 51.26 -1.19 -63.63
N ALA A 866 52.16 -0.80 -64.54
CA ALA A 866 51.85 -0.72 -65.96
C ALA A 866 51.48 -2.10 -66.54
N LEU A 867 52.12 -3.17 -66.05
CA LEU A 867 51.79 -4.55 -66.37
C LEU A 867 50.40 -4.92 -65.86
N ILE A 868 50.09 -4.72 -64.57
CA ILE A 868 48.78 -5.02 -63.99
C ILE A 868 47.66 -4.20 -64.65
N ALA A 869 47.87 -2.91 -64.90
CA ALA A 869 46.90 -2.07 -65.59
C ALA A 869 46.72 -2.49 -67.07
N GLY A 870 47.81 -2.87 -67.74
CA GLY A 870 47.78 -3.42 -69.10
C GLY A 870 47.05 -4.77 -69.17
N GLU A 871 47.26 -5.64 -68.19
CA GLU A 871 46.57 -6.93 -68.08
C GLU A 871 45.10 -6.77 -67.68
N LEU A 872 44.76 -5.82 -66.80
CA LEU A 872 43.37 -5.50 -66.46
C LEU A 872 42.64 -4.93 -67.68
N GLN A 873 43.31 -4.06 -68.45
CA GLN A 873 42.78 -3.54 -69.72
C GLN A 873 42.61 -4.67 -70.75
N ALA A 874 43.55 -5.62 -70.84
CA ALA A 874 43.42 -6.80 -71.69
C ALA A 874 42.23 -7.66 -71.27
N GLN A 875 42.03 -7.90 -69.97
CA GLN A 875 40.88 -8.64 -69.44
C GLN A 875 39.54 -7.90 -69.64
N ILE A 876 39.52 -6.57 -69.54
CA ILE A 876 38.35 -5.75 -69.91
C ILE A 876 38.08 -5.84 -71.42
N ASN A 877 39.12 -5.82 -72.24
CA ASN A 877 39.01 -6.01 -73.69
C ASN A 877 38.53 -7.42 -74.06
N ASP A 878 38.89 -8.44 -73.27
CA ASP A 878 38.40 -9.83 -73.42
C ASP A 878 36.96 -10.01 -72.89
N ALA A 879 36.55 -9.18 -71.91
CA ALA A 879 35.18 -9.14 -71.39
C ALA A 879 34.19 -8.43 -72.35
N LEU A 880 34.66 -7.45 -73.12
CA LEU A 880 33.87 -6.64 -74.05
C LEU A 880 33.07 -7.47 -75.09
N PRO A 881 33.64 -8.52 -75.74
CA PRO A 881 32.91 -9.43 -76.62
C PRO A 881 31.81 -10.22 -75.92
N LEU A 882 32.01 -10.59 -74.63
CA LEU A 882 31.02 -11.32 -73.84
C LEU A 882 29.77 -10.47 -73.54
N LEU A 883 29.83 -9.14 -73.72
CA LEU A 883 28.67 -8.26 -73.62
C LEU A 883 27.75 -8.33 -74.87
N GLN A 884 28.14 -8.99 -75.96
CA GLN A 884 27.46 -8.93 -77.27
C GLN A 884 26.55 -10.15 -77.61
N GLN A 885 26.32 -11.10 -76.70
CA GLN A 885 25.31 -12.17 -76.88
C GLN A 885 23.98 -11.79 -76.18
N PRO A 886 22.80 -11.99 -76.82
CA PRO A 886 21.71 -10.99 -76.86
C PRO A 886 20.69 -11.06 -75.69
N PRO A 887 19.77 -10.05 -75.52
CA PRO A 887 19.46 -8.96 -76.44
C PRO A 887 19.54 -7.55 -75.82
N THR A 888 20.60 -6.82 -76.11
CA THR A 888 20.53 -5.44 -76.66
C THR A 888 21.95 -4.97 -76.99
N ALA A 889 22.18 -4.55 -78.23
CA ALA A 889 23.47 -4.01 -78.65
C ALA A 889 23.82 -2.76 -77.80
N LEU A 890 24.97 -2.80 -77.14
CA LEU A 890 25.54 -1.64 -76.44
C LEU A 890 25.75 -0.49 -77.42
N ARG A 891 25.37 0.74 -77.03
CA ARG A 891 25.58 1.93 -77.86
C ARG A 891 27.09 2.28 -77.88
N PRO A 892 27.62 2.86 -78.97
CA PRO A 892 29.02 3.29 -79.06
C PRO A 892 29.47 4.20 -77.89
N GLU A 893 28.55 5.04 -77.40
CA GLU A 893 28.74 5.93 -76.26
C GLU A 893 29.01 5.17 -74.94
N THR A 894 28.43 3.97 -74.78
CA THR A 894 28.59 3.12 -73.59
C THR A 894 29.93 2.38 -73.62
N LEU A 895 30.37 1.96 -74.81
CA LEU A 895 31.72 1.40 -75.02
C LEU A 895 32.79 2.44 -74.67
N GLN A 896 32.56 3.69 -75.10
CA GLN A 896 33.41 4.83 -74.79
C GLN A 896 33.40 5.15 -73.28
N MET A 897 32.26 5.06 -72.61
CA MET A 897 32.16 5.30 -71.16
C MET A 897 32.94 4.26 -70.35
N VAL A 898 32.86 2.97 -70.70
CA VAL A 898 33.64 1.89 -70.05
C VAL A 898 35.14 2.08 -70.29
N GLN A 899 35.55 2.45 -71.52
CA GLN A 899 36.93 2.78 -71.84
C GLN A 899 37.41 4.01 -71.05
N ASN A 900 36.58 5.05 -70.94
CA ASN A 900 36.88 6.25 -70.16
C ASN A 900 36.95 5.97 -68.64
N LEU A 901 36.18 5.00 -68.12
CA LEU A 901 36.22 4.60 -66.71
C LEU A 901 37.49 3.80 -66.41
N ALA A 902 37.92 2.93 -67.34
CA ALA A 902 39.20 2.23 -67.25
C ALA A 902 40.39 3.20 -67.34
N GLU A 903 40.35 4.17 -68.27
CA GLU A 903 41.33 5.26 -68.36
C GLU A 903 41.29 6.19 -67.14
N GLY A 904 40.11 6.50 -66.62
CA GLY A 904 39.91 7.34 -65.44
C GLY A 904 40.43 6.67 -64.17
N THR A 905 40.21 5.36 -64.01
CA THR A 905 40.74 4.56 -62.90
C THR A 905 42.26 4.48 -62.98
N ARG A 906 42.81 4.22 -64.17
CA ARG A 906 44.26 4.30 -64.44
C ARG A 906 44.84 5.68 -64.08
N ASN A 907 44.20 6.76 -64.49
CA ASN A 907 44.67 8.13 -64.25
C ASN A 907 44.54 8.54 -62.77
N LYS A 908 43.49 8.11 -62.07
CA LYS A 908 43.27 8.37 -60.65
C LYS A 908 44.26 7.59 -59.77
N LEU A 909 44.52 6.32 -60.09
CA LEU A 909 45.57 5.51 -59.46
C LEU A 909 46.98 6.09 -59.71
N LEU A 910 47.23 6.66 -60.89
CA LEU A 910 48.47 7.38 -61.20
C LEU A 910 48.58 8.73 -60.46
N LEU A 911 47.46 9.36 -60.09
CA LEU A 911 47.39 10.63 -59.36
C LEU A 911 47.56 10.44 -57.84
N GLU A 912 46.90 9.43 -57.27
CA GLU A 912 47.04 9.04 -55.85
C GLU A 912 48.44 8.48 -55.51
N TRP A 913 49.23 8.09 -56.52
CA TRP A 913 50.64 7.71 -56.37
C TRP A 913 51.62 8.90 -56.44
N LYS A 914 51.19 10.03 -57.04
CA LYS A 914 52.02 11.24 -57.15
C LYS A 914 51.87 12.20 -55.96
N GLY A 915 50.82 12.05 -55.17
CA GLY A 915 50.64 12.70 -53.86
C GLY A 915 51.02 11.75 -52.75
#